data_AF-A0A7Z0VRR8-F1
#
_entry.id   AF-A0A7Z0VRR8-F1
#
_cell.length_a   1.000
_cell.length_b   1.000
_cell.length_c   1.000
_cell.angle_alpha   90.00
_cell.angle_beta   90.00
_cell.angle_gamma   90.00
#
_symmetry.space_group_name_H-M   'P 1'
#
loop_
_entity.id
_entity.type
_entity.pdbx_description
1 polymer ?
#
loop_
_entity_poly.entity_id
_entity_poly.type
_entity_poly.pdbx_seq_one_letter_code
_entity_poly.pdbx_strand_id
1 'polypeptide(L)'
;MHTVPAISRQRFFRYAGATLVTAIMTIGAALSTTPPTHAAPDDGKTVATLGHIDAPKTYWEGGTFVLKNEAHGKVYPLEQTVNWVGKGYNDTTQAQQFIYHVPDDPEVRFLRDTSATWYMAPQLPGWNQAPIWAGFGADADIPIEQFAGRTFTLDLVDFDGPGRMELMNYTTLGPLKILTRLISSHNPDLRSTWLTAGSHTHNMTLFSKPGRYTATYRVTARSADGTLIASRKYPHVWQVGGSQPGSTPSASLSDQFAAASDAPPQAGAYSLTVRPHHGRDNDGDDQLTDLVASVPEGTSGTVTFLIDGYFLAEVPVKDGRATWPEMLGNTTSSLQAVFIPADGTHARWVSPEVSYSTGDAAATVSSPASAQGLPQPASHDPAPAFSTDAYTPTDLGFALTLTPEDGETFSTTIRFNDPKIRATLRGGYYEAGANNPTCGLEPSEMVSGSKGAATASITYMQSDCDGMSLKFTVLPHALIGALPTEVTIPTPVNTAQPLTYSGTLRAASPAAPADPDSDPSDAAGTDGKPGGSETGTDPGSNPGAKPGTAPGTDSDSPHTQADPRLILNDGHVDIQARLEANGRLGIALKDDTRQHAHSSQVRELSSVAFALDDNTRRSTPRTPSGAANGPNFLPTPPAKYYLLDQEQRQGALWPGWSTTEVDAERAESLTLHLEPRSIPKGASYHVFTLGTFGETTELINSTREMTSITMPANIHAHAAWAFTQPGVYLLDASYSGTIDGAPASSGKQCLTVLVGHQAILDHRSGKTPSCADTPTAGTPTPDTPAGGAPSSESQPTDSGKTKTDGADAGTTPQDAAGAQSTGEQHASASASGAPLASVTPLGTQRLASSGAHGGMVTGALILAALGCACVARHPRCS
;
A
#
# COMPACT_ATOMS: atom_id res chain seq x y z
N MET A 1 -55.01 -9.19 45.73
CA MET A 1 -55.10 -10.65 45.98
C MET A 1 -53.75 -11.23 45.62
N HIS A 2 -52.93 -11.59 46.61
CA HIS A 2 -52.76 -12.97 47.13
C HIS A 2 -52.13 -13.91 46.06
N THR A 3 -50.99 -14.59 46.27
CA THR A 3 -50.30 -14.88 47.56
C THR A 3 -48.78 -15.15 47.43
N VAL A 4 -48.08 -14.82 48.53
CA VAL A 4 -46.67 -15.08 48.97
C VAL A 4 -46.53 -16.57 49.43
N PRO A 5 -45.36 -17.29 49.43
CA PRO A 5 -44.07 -16.99 50.13
C PRO A 5 -42.75 -17.25 49.33
N ALA A 6 -41.55 -16.73 49.65
CA ALA A 6 -40.82 -16.43 50.91
C ALA A 6 -40.13 -17.70 51.52
N ILE A 7 -38.92 -17.74 52.13
CA ILE A 7 -38.16 -16.85 53.05
C ILE A 7 -36.64 -17.19 53.02
N SER A 8 -35.74 -16.20 53.20
CA SER A 8 -34.65 -16.27 54.20
C SER A 8 -33.99 -14.90 54.45
N ARG A 9 -33.76 -14.55 55.73
CA ARG A 9 -33.13 -13.30 56.22
C ARG A 9 -32.44 -13.58 57.56
N GLN A 10 -31.21 -13.07 57.74
CA GLN A 10 -30.67 -12.59 59.04
C GLN A 10 -29.76 -11.39 58.70
N ARG A 11 -30.03 -10.13 59.15
CA ARG A 11 -29.84 -9.53 60.49
C ARG A 11 -28.35 -9.51 60.89
N PHE A 12 -27.75 -8.36 61.24
CA PHE A 12 -27.99 -7.62 62.51
C PHE A 12 -27.90 -6.08 62.42
N PHE A 13 -28.22 -5.40 63.54
CA PHE A 13 -28.38 -3.95 63.74
C PHE A 13 -27.65 -3.51 65.03
N ARG A 14 -27.19 -2.24 65.12
CA ARG A 14 -27.01 -1.34 66.31
C ARG A 14 -25.79 -0.40 66.12
N TYR A 15 -25.63 0.78 66.72
CA TYR A 15 -26.48 1.89 67.25
C TYR A 15 -25.54 2.79 68.10
N ALA A 16 -25.54 4.13 67.91
CA ALA A 16 -24.89 5.16 68.75
C ALA A 16 -23.33 5.08 68.94
N GLY A 17 -22.59 6.15 69.27
CA GLY A 17 -22.91 7.59 69.40
C GLY A 17 -21.83 8.33 70.25
N ALA A 18 -21.76 9.66 70.09
CA ALA A 18 -21.00 10.64 70.90
C ALA A 18 -19.50 10.93 70.57
N THR A 19 -19.26 12.25 70.55
CA THR A 19 -18.10 13.10 70.20
C THR A 19 -16.92 13.12 71.19
N LEU A 20 -15.71 13.39 70.67
CA LEU A 20 -14.73 14.30 71.30
C LEU A 20 -13.83 14.97 70.23
N VAL A 21 -13.08 16.02 70.61
CA VAL A 21 -12.50 17.07 69.73
C VAL A 21 -10.96 17.11 69.80
N THR A 22 -10.32 17.77 68.81
CA THR A 22 -8.88 18.17 68.70
C THR A 22 -7.84 17.05 68.41
N ALA A 23 -6.80 17.24 67.59
CA ALA A 23 -6.33 18.40 66.81
C ALA A 23 -5.48 18.02 65.57
N ILE A 24 -5.56 18.86 64.51
CA ILE A 24 -4.54 19.24 63.50
C ILE A 24 -3.51 18.18 63.03
N MET A 25 -3.66 17.76 61.77
CA MET A 25 -2.58 17.90 60.76
C MET A 25 -3.18 17.94 59.34
N THR A 26 -3.13 19.09 58.69
CA THR A 26 -3.44 19.23 57.26
C THR A 26 -2.24 18.79 56.43
N ILE A 27 -2.24 17.55 55.96
CA ILE A 27 -1.41 17.18 54.80
C ILE A 27 -2.19 17.58 53.56
N GLY A 28 -1.80 18.71 52.97
CA GLY A 28 -2.27 19.07 51.64
C GLY A 28 -1.70 18.07 50.63
N ALA A 29 -2.54 17.14 50.18
CA ALA A 29 -2.24 16.37 48.99
C ALA A 29 -2.30 17.32 47.80
N ALA A 30 -1.15 17.88 47.43
CA ALA A 30 -0.99 18.53 46.14
C ALA A 30 -1.25 17.46 45.08
N LEU A 31 -2.44 17.51 44.48
CA LEU A 31 -2.72 16.85 43.22
C LEU A 31 -1.74 17.46 42.22
N SER A 32 -0.66 16.74 41.94
CA SER A 32 0.24 17.03 40.84
C SER A 32 -0.53 16.78 39.54
N THR A 33 -1.30 17.78 39.13
CA THR A 33 -1.84 17.86 37.79
C THR A 33 -0.65 17.83 36.84
N THR A 34 -0.51 16.74 36.09
CA THR A 34 0.31 16.75 34.89
C THR A 34 -0.14 17.94 34.04
N PRO A 35 0.76 18.81 33.56
CA PRO A 35 0.37 19.90 32.69
C PRO A 35 -0.37 19.34 31.46
N PRO A 36 -1.33 20.07 30.90
CA PRO A 36 -2.05 19.61 29.72
C PRO A 36 -1.05 19.31 28.60
N THR A 37 -1.27 18.21 27.87
CA THR A 37 -0.55 17.91 26.65
C THR A 37 -1.03 18.87 25.55
N HIS A 38 -0.25 19.93 25.38
CA HIS A 38 -0.21 20.79 24.19
C HIS A 38 0.05 19.92 22.95
N ALA A 39 -0.56 20.22 21.78
CA ALA A 39 -0.40 19.32 20.63
C ALA A 39 -0.69 19.88 19.21
N ALA A 40 -0.41 19.01 18.24
CA ALA A 40 -0.40 19.20 16.79
C ALA A 40 -1.81 19.25 16.14
N PRO A 41 -1.95 19.76 14.90
CA PRO A 41 -3.25 20.03 14.25
C PRO A 41 -4.10 18.80 13.86
N ASP A 42 -3.66 17.57 14.14
CA ASP A 42 -4.40 16.33 13.85
C ASP A 42 -4.43 15.37 15.06
N ASP A 43 -4.08 15.86 16.25
CA ASP A 43 -4.14 15.09 17.49
C ASP A 43 -5.55 14.56 17.79
N GLY A 44 -5.63 13.31 18.22
CA GLY A 44 -6.89 12.58 18.44
C GLY A 44 -7.49 11.93 17.19
N LYS A 45 -6.89 12.10 16.00
CA LYS A 45 -7.21 11.28 14.83
C LYS A 45 -6.57 9.89 14.91
N THR A 46 -7.10 8.94 14.15
CA THR A 46 -6.43 7.66 13.91
C THR A 46 -5.22 7.89 13.02
N VAL A 47 -4.02 7.67 13.56
CA VAL A 47 -2.78 7.71 12.79
C VAL A 47 -2.64 6.39 12.01
N ALA A 48 -2.60 6.49 10.68
CA ALA A 48 -2.34 5.40 9.76
C ALA A 48 -0.86 5.42 9.36
N THR A 49 -0.09 4.40 9.79
CA THR A 49 1.38 4.33 9.66
C THR A 49 1.84 2.90 9.98
N LEU A 50 3.09 2.51 9.66
CA LEU A 50 3.67 1.20 10.00
C LEU A 50 2.72 0.01 9.67
N GLY A 51 2.06 0.08 8.52
CA GLY A 51 0.92 -0.75 8.20
C GLY A 51 0.63 -0.79 6.70
N HIS A 52 -0.12 -1.80 6.26
CA HIS A 52 -0.88 -1.78 5.01
C HIS A 52 -2.08 -0.84 5.18
N ILE A 53 -2.11 0.23 4.38
CA ILE A 53 -3.07 1.34 4.47
C ILE A 53 -3.66 1.66 3.09
N ASP A 54 -4.98 1.51 2.93
CA ASP A 54 -5.70 1.99 1.76
C ASP A 54 -6.44 3.29 2.08
N ALA A 55 -5.87 4.42 1.66
CA ALA A 55 -6.41 5.73 1.98
C ALA A 55 -6.12 6.75 0.86
N PRO A 56 -7.11 7.14 0.05
CA PRO A 56 -8.54 6.79 0.15
C PRO A 56 -8.90 5.39 -0.41
N LYS A 57 -9.80 4.68 0.27
CA LYS A 57 -10.53 3.52 -0.27
C LYS A 57 -12.00 3.90 -0.52
N THR A 58 -12.51 3.54 -1.68
CA THR A 58 -13.88 3.86 -2.13
C THR A 58 -14.86 2.79 -1.69
N TYR A 59 -16.03 3.19 -1.20
CA TYR A 59 -17.17 2.35 -0.83
C TYR A 59 -18.45 2.88 -1.48
N TRP A 60 -19.50 2.06 -1.49
CA TRP A 60 -20.84 2.45 -1.93
C TRP A 60 -21.85 2.32 -0.79
N GLU A 61 -22.34 3.44 -0.27
CA GLU A 61 -23.22 3.48 0.90
C GLU A 61 -24.36 4.47 0.67
N GLY A 62 -25.58 4.12 1.09
CA GLY A 62 -26.75 5.01 0.95
C GLY A 62 -27.12 5.41 -0.48
N GLY A 63 -26.58 4.72 -1.51
CA GLY A 63 -26.77 5.07 -2.91
C GLY A 63 -25.78 6.10 -3.47
N THR A 64 -24.65 6.34 -2.79
CA THR A 64 -23.57 7.21 -3.26
C THR A 64 -22.19 6.66 -2.92
N PHE A 65 -21.13 7.26 -3.47
CA PHE A 65 -19.75 6.94 -3.12
C PHE A 65 -19.35 7.55 -1.77
N VAL A 66 -18.64 6.76 -0.96
CA VAL A 66 -18.03 7.20 0.31
C VAL A 66 -16.55 6.88 0.28
N LEU A 67 -15.69 7.80 0.73
CA LEU A 67 -14.27 7.56 0.90
C LEU A 67 -13.92 7.31 2.37
N LYS A 68 -13.10 6.28 2.60
CA LYS A 68 -12.67 5.82 3.93
C LYS A 68 -11.18 5.51 3.93
N ASN A 69 -10.63 5.27 5.11
CA ASN A 69 -9.27 4.77 5.32
C ASN A 69 -9.40 3.33 5.86
N GLU A 70 -8.78 2.36 5.19
CA GLU A 70 -8.60 1.01 5.73
C GLU A 70 -7.16 0.88 6.25
N ALA A 71 -7.01 0.65 7.56
CA ALA A 71 -5.72 0.60 8.24
C ALA A 71 -5.72 -0.52 9.29
N HIS A 72 -4.71 -1.38 9.26
CA HIS A 72 -4.52 -2.49 10.23
C HIS A 72 -5.78 -3.38 10.37
N GLY A 73 -6.42 -3.72 9.24
CA GLY A 73 -7.63 -4.54 9.20
C GLY A 73 -8.92 -3.84 9.66
N LYS A 74 -8.90 -2.52 9.87
CA LYS A 74 -10.05 -1.73 10.35
C LYS A 74 -10.36 -0.56 9.42
N VAL A 75 -11.65 -0.25 9.27
CA VAL A 75 -12.15 0.79 8.37
C VAL A 75 -12.62 2.01 9.15
N TYR A 76 -12.14 3.19 8.78
CA TYR A 76 -12.39 4.47 9.44
C TYR A 76 -12.92 5.53 8.44
N PRO A 77 -13.77 6.48 8.87
CA PRO A 77 -14.09 7.65 8.05
C PRO A 77 -12.80 8.43 7.71
N LEU A 78 -12.57 8.74 6.43
CA LEU A 78 -11.26 9.27 5.96
C LEU A 78 -10.79 10.52 6.73
N GLU A 79 -11.71 11.45 6.99
CA GLU A 79 -11.45 12.73 7.67
C GLU A 79 -11.06 12.58 9.15
N GLN A 80 -11.36 11.43 9.76
CA GLN A 80 -10.97 11.07 11.13
C GLN A 80 -9.58 10.44 11.20
N THR A 81 -8.89 10.32 10.05
CA THR A 81 -7.56 9.72 9.95
C THR A 81 -6.50 10.72 9.48
N VAL A 82 -5.25 10.35 9.72
CA VAL A 82 -4.07 11.04 9.17
C VAL A 82 -3.05 9.97 8.78
N ASN A 83 -2.60 10.00 7.53
CA ASN A 83 -1.48 9.15 7.09
C ASN A 83 -0.18 9.79 7.58
N TRP A 84 0.61 9.07 8.38
CA TRP A 84 1.91 9.56 8.87
C TRP A 84 3.07 8.84 8.19
N VAL A 85 3.89 9.61 7.47
CA VAL A 85 5.12 9.14 6.82
C VAL A 85 6.32 9.54 7.68
N GLY A 86 6.55 8.80 8.76
CA GLY A 86 7.71 9.02 9.63
C GLY A 86 9.04 8.62 8.98
N LYS A 87 10.11 8.65 9.77
CA LYS A 87 11.39 8.02 9.39
C LYS A 87 11.22 6.50 9.52
N GLY A 88 11.33 5.79 8.40
CA GLY A 88 11.22 4.33 8.34
C GLY A 88 12.54 3.68 7.94
N TYR A 89 12.79 2.50 8.49
CA TYR A 89 14.01 1.72 8.27
C TYR A 89 13.64 0.26 8.02
N ASN A 90 14.36 -0.39 7.11
CA ASN A 90 14.14 -1.79 6.82
C ASN A 90 14.58 -2.66 8.01
N ASP A 91 13.71 -3.56 8.47
CA ASP A 91 13.99 -4.44 9.62
C ASP A 91 15.30 -5.25 9.49
N THR A 92 15.62 -5.68 8.28
CA THR A 92 16.69 -6.64 7.99
C THR A 92 18.02 -5.96 7.68
N THR A 93 18.00 -4.91 6.84
CA THR A 93 19.22 -4.20 6.41
C THR A 93 19.52 -2.95 7.22
N GLN A 94 18.55 -2.45 8.02
CA GLN A 94 18.59 -1.16 8.71
C GLN A 94 18.77 0.05 7.77
N ALA A 95 18.64 -0.15 6.45
CA ALA A 95 18.68 0.92 5.46
C ALA A 95 17.43 1.80 5.58
N GLN A 96 17.60 3.10 5.35
CA GLN A 96 16.51 4.06 5.38
C GLN A 96 15.51 3.84 4.22
N GLN A 97 14.24 4.14 4.45
CA GLN A 97 13.14 3.97 3.47
C GLN A 97 12.27 5.23 3.30
N PHE A 98 12.70 6.37 3.84
CA PHE A 98 11.93 7.63 3.85
C PHE A 98 12.51 8.73 2.96
N ILE A 99 13.75 8.56 2.48
CA ILE A 99 14.45 9.46 1.56
C ILE A 99 14.56 8.78 0.19
N TYR A 100 13.91 9.35 -0.82
CA TYR A 100 14.08 8.97 -2.22
C TYR A 100 15.02 9.94 -2.93
N HIS A 101 16.15 9.41 -3.39
CA HIS A 101 17.03 10.11 -4.33
C HIS A 101 16.60 9.81 -5.74
N VAL A 102 16.26 10.84 -6.51
CA VAL A 102 15.88 10.66 -7.91
C VAL A 102 17.10 10.11 -8.67
N PRO A 103 17.00 8.98 -9.40
CA PRO A 103 18.10 8.45 -10.21
C PRO A 103 18.35 9.32 -11.45
N ASP A 104 19.52 9.19 -12.08
CA ASP A 104 19.80 9.87 -13.35
C ASP A 104 19.18 9.08 -14.51
N ASP A 105 17.87 9.17 -14.63
CA ASP A 105 17.06 8.42 -15.59
C ASP A 105 16.06 9.38 -16.28
N PRO A 106 15.99 9.41 -17.63
CA PRO A 106 15.06 10.25 -18.37
C PRO A 106 13.58 10.08 -18.00
N GLU A 107 13.15 8.86 -17.63
CA GLU A 107 11.74 8.56 -17.31
C GLU A 107 11.26 9.34 -16.08
N VAL A 108 12.08 9.41 -15.03
CA VAL A 108 11.77 10.12 -13.78
C VAL A 108 12.39 11.52 -13.70
N ARG A 109 12.89 12.04 -14.82
CA ARG A 109 13.52 13.38 -14.90
C ARG A 109 12.60 14.49 -14.38
N PHE A 110 11.29 14.39 -14.58
CA PHE A 110 10.32 15.37 -14.09
C PHE A 110 10.35 15.55 -12.56
N LEU A 111 10.75 14.52 -11.80
CA LEU A 111 11.02 14.64 -10.36
C LEU A 111 12.26 15.50 -10.12
N ARG A 112 13.37 15.20 -10.82
CA ARG A 112 14.65 15.93 -10.69
C ARG A 112 14.53 17.40 -11.08
N ASP A 113 13.75 17.71 -12.12
CA ASP A 113 13.45 19.08 -12.56
C ASP A 113 12.68 19.89 -11.48
N THR A 114 12.13 19.22 -10.44
CA THR A 114 11.53 19.84 -9.24
C THR A 114 12.47 19.78 -8.02
N SER A 115 12.95 18.58 -7.66
CA SER A 115 13.84 18.31 -6.52
C SER A 115 14.66 17.05 -6.76
N ALA A 116 15.94 17.06 -6.36
CA ALA A 116 16.80 15.87 -6.43
C ALA A 116 16.49 14.82 -5.35
N THR A 117 15.82 15.23 -4.26
CA THR A 117 15.51 14.40 -3.08
C THR A 117 14.08 14.64 -2.64
N TRP A 118 13.36 13.56 -2.32
CA TRP A 118 11.94 13.56 -1.94
C TRP A 118 11.74 12.73 -0.66
N TYR A 119 10.75 13.10 0.16
CA TYR A 119 10.24 12.25 1.24
C TYR A 119 9.40 11.13 0.62
N MET A 120 9.50 9.91 1.12
CA MET A 120 8.92 8.72 0.49
C MET A 120 8.08 7.90 1.47
N ALA A 121 6.83 7.64 1.08
CA ALA A 121 6.16 6.40 1.43
C ALA A 121 6.50 5.36 0.34
N PRO A 122 7.22 4.27 0.65
CA PRO A 122 7.74 3.35 -0.35
C PRO A 122 6.65 2.44 -0.92
N GLN A 123 6.81 2.07 -2.19
CA GLN A 123 5.98 1.06 -2.85
C GLN A 123 6.09 -0.32 -2.17
N LEU A 124 7.27 -0.64 -1.62
CA LEU A 124 7.56 -1.86 -0.88
C LEU A 124 8.39 -1.55 0.39
N PRO A 125 7.75 -1.36 1.55
CA PRO A 125 8.45 -1.13 2.81
C PRO A 125 9.06 -2.40 3.44
N GLY A 126 8.74 -3.60 2.94
CA GLY A 126 9.15 -4.85 3.60
C GLY A 126 8.21 -5.25 4.75
N TRP A 127 8.61 -6.25 5.53
CA TRP A 127 7.70 -6.93 6.47
C TRP A 127 7.30 -6.11 7.69
N ASN A 128 8.18 -5.23 8.18
CA ASN A 128 7.86 -4.26 9.22
C ASN A 128 7.02 -3.05 8.74
N GLN A 129 6.73 -2.97 7.43
CA GLN A 129 5.86 -1.97 6.81
C GLN A 129 6.23 -0.50 7.10
N ALA A 130 7.51 -0.24 7.38
CA ALA A 130 8.03 1.08 7.72
C ALA A 130 8.43 1.92 6.49
N PRO A 131 8.18 3.25 6.47
CA PRO A 131 7.40 4.02 7.44
C PRO A 131 5.88 3.79 7.32
N ILE A 132 5.39 3.44 6.14
CA ILE A 132 3.98 3.16 5.84
C ILE A 132 3.90 2.41 4.50
N TRP A 133 2.96 1.49 4.33
CA TRP A 133 2.65 0.87 3.04
C TRP A 133 1.32 1.41 2.51
N ALA A 134 1.39 2.47 1.71
CA ALA A 134 0.20 3.21 1.30
C ALA A 134 -0.30 2.85 -0.11
N GLY A 135 -1.62 2.70 -0.22
CA GLY A 135 -2.37 2.48 -1.44
C GLY A 135 -3.63 3.34 -1.51
N PHE A 136 -4.33 3.23 -2.64
CA PHE A 136 -5.74 3.61 -2.74
C PHE A 136 -6.51 2.44 -3.36
N GLY A 137 -7.83 2.42 -3.19
CA GLY A 137 -8.61 1.29 -3.68
C GLY A 137 -10.11 1.49 -3.70
N ALA A 138 -10.80 0.37 -3.85
CA ALA A 138 -12.22 0.27 -4.03
C ALA A 138 -12.73 -1.05 -3.45
N ASP A 139 -13.77 -0.95 -2.63
CA ASP A 139 -14.51 -2.09 -2.10
C ASP A 139 -15.14 -2.94 -3.22
N ALA A 140 -15.29 -4.25 -2.93
CA ALA A 140 -15.82 -5.19 -3.91
C ALA A 140 -17.35 -5.09 -4.08
N ASP A 141 -18.09 -4.46 -3.18
CA ASP A 141 -19.57 -4.45 -3.22
C ASP A 141 -20.14 -3.24 -3.99
N ILE A 142 -19.27 -2.34 -4.49
CA ILE A 142 -19.67 -1.20 -5.33
C ILE A 142 -20.42 -1.70 -6.58
N PRO A 143 -21.64 -1.23 -6.88
CA PRO A 143 -22.49 -1.79 -7.93
C PRO A 143 -22.10 -1.30 -9.34
N ILE A 144 -20.88 -1.63 -9.78
CA ILE A 144 -20.29 -1.19 -11.05
C ILE A 144 -21.09 -1.56 -12.30
N GLU A 145 -22.04 -2.51 -12.20
CA GLU A 145 -23.06 -2.80 -13.22
C GLU A 145 -23.90 -1.57 -13.59
N GLN A 146 -24.10 -0.63 -12.66
CA GLN A 146 -24.90 0.57 -12.84
C GLN A 146 -24.15 1.66 -13.61
N PHE A 147 -22.82 1.56 -13.71
CA PHE A 147 -21.96 2.60 -14.27
C PHE A 147 -21.57 2.31 -15.73
N ALA A 148 -21.55 3.35 -16.56
CA ALA A 148 -21.11 3.28 -17.93
C ALA A 148 -19.65 2.79 -18.00
N GLY A 149 -19.42 1.68 -18.69
CA GLY A 149 -18.08 1.08 -18.81
C GLY A 149 -17.63 0.29 -17.57
N ARG A 150 -18.52 0.08 -16.58
CA ARG A 150 -18.25 -0.70 -15.36
C ARG A 150 -17.06 -0.16 -14.54
N THR A 151 -16.96 1.16 -14.44
CA THR A 151 -15.81 1.85 -13.85
C THR A 151 -16.20 3.25 -13.34
N PHE A 152 -15.36 3.83 -12.50
CA PHE A 152 -15.49 5.18 -11.93
C PHE A 152 -14.08 5.79 -11.76
N THR A 153 -13.97 7.09 -11.48
CA THR A 153 -12.69 7.76 -11.25
C THR A 153 -12.56 8.24 -9.81
N LEU A 154 -11.35 8.08 -9.26
CA LEU A 154 -10.90 8.78 -8.06
C LEU A 154 -10.15 10.03 -8.51
N ASP A 155 -10.69 11.18 -8.14
CA ASP A 155 -10.24 12.51 -8.56
C ASP A 155 -9.61 13.23 -7.36
N LEU A 156 -8.35 13.68 -7.49
CA LEU A 156 -7.76 14.71 -6.63
C LEU A 156 -8.29 16.06 -7.10
N VAL A 157 -9.08 16.73 -6.25
CA VAL A 157 -9.86 17.94 -6.60
C VAL A 157 -9.47 19.19 -5.81
N ASP A 158 -8.58 19.05 -4.83
CA ASP A 158 -7.86 20.16 -4.19
C ASP A 158 -6.56 19.63 -3.54
N PHE A 159 -5.58 20.49 -3.33
CA PHE A 159 -4.31 20.12 -2.69
C PHE A 159 -3.62 21.32 -2.04
N ASP A 160 -3.38 21.20 -0.74
CA ASP A 160 -2.71 22.21 0.10
C ASP A 160 -1.54 21.58 0.87
N GLY A 161 -0.43 22.32 1.02
CA GLY A 161 0.79 21.85 1.68
C GLY A 161 2.06 22.56 1.20
N PRO A 162 3.21 22.35 1.87
CA PRO A 162 4.46 23.11 1.62
C PRO A 162 5.17 22.79 0.30
N GLY A 163 4.82 21.69 -0.39
CA GLY A 163 5.50 21.25 -1.61
C GLY A 163 4.63 20.40 -2.53
N ARG A 164 5.26 19.61 -3.42
CA ARG A 164 4.56 18.71 -4.35
C ARG A 164 4.37 17.31 -3.75
N MET A 165 3.28 16.64 -4.12
CA MET A 165 3.03 15.20 -4.01
C MET A 165 2.96 14.52 -5.39
N GLU A 166 3.54 13.34 -5.55
CA GLU A 166 3.37 12.44 -6.71
C GLU A 166 3.06 11.01 -6.22
N LEU A 167 2.07 10.34 -6.84
CA LEU A 167 1.75 8.92 -6.64
C LEU A 167 2.11 8.16 -7.93
N MET A 168 2.98 7.18 -7.80
CA MET A 168 3.57 6.48 -8.95
C MET A 168 4.06 5.07 -8.59
N ASN A 169 4.25 4.25 -9.61
CA ASN A 169 4.97 2.99 -9.53
C ASN A 169 6.21 3.12 -10.42
N TYR A 170 7.36 2.72 -9.90
CA TYR A 170 8.62 2.79 -10.63
C TYR A 170 9.46 1.55 -10.35
N THR A 171 9.64 0.73 -11.39
CA THR A 171 10.39 -0.53 -11.30
C THR A 171 11.40 -0.61 -12.43
N THR A 172 12.63 -1.00 -12.12
CA THR A 172 13.67 -1.21 -13.12
C THR A 172 14.12 -2.67 -13.18
N LEU A 173 13.88 -3.35 -14.31
CA LEU A 173 14.28 -4.74 -14.53
C LEU A 173 15.46 -4.79 -15.50
N GLY A 174 16.66 -4.53 -14.97
CA GLY A 174 17.87 -4.35 -15.78
C GLY A 174 17.75 -3.13 -16.70
N PRO A 175 17.80 -3.31 -18.05
CA PRO A 175 17.62 -2.21 -18.99
C PRO A 175 16.16 -1.75 -19.12
N LEU A 176 15.17 -2.56 -18.73
CA LEU A 176 13.76 -2.16 -18.78
C LEU A 176 13.44 -1.23 -17.62
N LYS A 177 12.86 -0.07 -17.93
CA LYS A 177 12.30 0.89 -16.96
C LYS A 177 10.79 0.90 -17.14
N ILE A 178 10.03 0.74 -16.07
CA ILE A 178 8.57 0.80 -16.08
C ILE A 178 8.16 1.90 -15.10
N LEU A 179 7.51 2.91 -15.65
CA LEU A 179 7.00 4.07 -14.93
C LEU A 179 5.48 4.16 -15.15
N THR A 180 4.73 4.09 -14.06
CA THR A 180 3.29 4.38 -14.04
C THR A 180 3.05 5.58 -13.14
N ARG A 181 2.37 6.61 -13.65
CA ARG A 181 2.06 7.84 -12.90
C ARG A 181 0.57 7.95 -12.69
N LEU A 182 0.15 7.84 -11.43
CA LEU A 182 -1.25 7.64 -11.05
C LEU A 182 -1.94 8.97 -10.74
N ILE A 183 -1.37 9.75 -9.82
CA ILE A 183 -1.89 11.05 -9.40
C ILE A 183 -0.71 12.00 -9.15
N SER A 184 -0.83 13.25 -9.61
CA SER A 184 0.11 14.33 -9.35
C SER A 184 -0.60 15.50 -8.69
N SER A 185 0.08 16.14 -7.75
CA SER A 185 -0.32 17.42 -7.15
C SER A 185 -0.12 18.65 -8.08
N HIS A 186 0.66 18.52 -9.16
CA HIS A 186 1.05 19.65 -10.01
C HIS A 186 0.87 19.43 -11.52
N ASN A 187 0.71 18.20 -11.99
CA ASN A 187 0.37 17.90 -13.38
C ASN A 187 -1.17 17.84 -13.56
N PRO A 188 -1.81 18.80 -14.27
CA PRO A 188 -3.26 18.83 -14.44
C PRO A 188 -3.82 17.66 -15.28
N ASP A 189 -2.95 16.97 -16.03
CA ASP A 189 -3.32 15.76 -16.78
C ASP A 189 -3.48 14.52 -15.87
N LEU A 190 -2.87 14.54 -14.67
CA LEU A 190 -2.83 13.42 -13.72
C LEU A 190 -3.57 13.73 -12.42
N ARG A 191 -4.80 14.23 -12.54
CA ARG A 191 -5.67 14.47 -11.37
C ARG A 191 -6.60 13.31 -11.05
N SER A 192 -6.69 12.32 -11.93
CA SER A 192 -7.74 11.30 -11.89
C SER A 192 -7.17 9.94 -12.27
N THR A 193 -7.52 8.92 -11.48
CA THR A 193 -7.22 7.51 -11.76
C THR A 193 -8.51 6.70 -11.87
N TRP A 194 -8.48 5.61 -12.63
CA TRP A 194 -9.64 4.78 -12.90
C TRP A 194 -9.70 3.58 -11.95
N LEU A 195 -10.89 3.33 -11.41
CA LEU A 195 -11.16 2.24 -10.49
C LEU A 195 -12.35 1.39 -10.99
N THR A 196 -12.37 0.14 -10.55
CA THR A 196 -13.52 -0.77 -10.57
C THR A 196 -13.73 -1.30 -9.15
N ALA A 197 -14.81 -2.03 -8.90
CA ALA A 197 -14.98 -2.76 -7.64
C ALA A 197 -13.81 -3.74 -7.43
N GLY A 198 -13.28 -3.81 -6.21
CA GLY A 198 -12.10 -4.64 -5.89
C GLY A 198 -10.78 -4.13 -6.48
N SER A 199 -10.71 -2.89 -6.97
CA SER A 199 -9.44 -2.25 -7.34
C SER A 199 -8.61 -1.94 -6.11
N HIS A 200 -7.30 -2.16 -6.20
CA HIS A 200 -6.36 -1.99 -5.11
C HIS A 200 -4.99 -1.60 -5.66
N THR A 201 -4.25 -0.72 -4.99
CA THR A 201 -2.89 -0.35 -5.40
C THR A 201 -1.90 -0.34 -4.23
N HIS A 202 -0.60 -0.38 -4.56
CA HIS A 202 0.49 -0.03 -3.66
C HIS A 202 1.43 0.90 -4.42
N ASN A 203 1.65 2.10 -3.88
CA ASN A 203 2.24 3.21 -4.63
C ASN A 203 3.50 3.69 -3.93
N MET A 204 4.50 4.10 -4.70
CA MET A 204 5.48 5.06 -4.21
C MET A 204 4.78 6.43 -4.13
N THR A 205 4.62 6.97 -2.93
CA THR A 205 4.07 8.31 -2.71
C THR A 205 5.20 9.23 -2.28
N LEU A 206 5.54 10.21 -3.13
CA LEU A 206 6.66 11.11 -2.95
C LEU A 206 6.19 12.51 -2.59
N PHE A 207 6.89 13.16 -1.65
CA PHE A 207 6.66 14.56 -1.27
C PHE A 207 7.95 15.39 -1.39
N SER A 208 7.90 16.59 -1.99
CA SER A 208 9.12 17.38 -2.26
C SER A 208 9.69 18.08 -1.01
N LYS A 209 8.90 18.15 0.06
CA LYS A 209 9.22 18.69 1.39
C LYS A 209 8.50 17.87 2.48
N PRO A 210 8.96 17.91 3.74
CA PRO A 210 8.18 17.44 4.88
C PRO A 210 7.11 18.48 5.27
N GLY A 211 6.23 18.11 6.20
CA GLY A 211 5.17 18.95 6.75
C GLY A 211 3.78 18.36 6.58
N ARG A 212 2.77 19.14 6.98
CA ARG A 212 1.36 18.78 6.86
C ARG A 212 0.79 19.12 5.48
N TYR A 213 0.13 18.15 4.86
CA TYR A 213 -0.58 18.26 3.59
C TYR A 213 -2.06 17.91 3.74
N THR A 214 -2.93 18.56 2.96
CA THR A 214 -4.33 18.18 2.78
C THR A 214 -4.60 17.89 1.31
N ALA A 215 -4.88 16.64 0.97
CA ALA A 215 -5.24 16.19 -0.37
C ALA A 215 -6.75 15.90 -0.39
N THR A 216 -7.52 16.67 -1.15
CA THR A 216 -8.98 16.53 -1.19
C THR A 216 -9.40 15.68 -2.37
N TYR A 217 -10.12 14.61 -2.09
CA TYR A 217 -10.56 13.64 -3.08
C TYR A 217 -12.06 13.72 -3.34
N ARG A 218 -12.46 13.31 -4.54
CA ARG A 218 -13.84 13.07 -4.96
C ARG A 218 -13.88 11.80 -5.80
N VAL A 219 -14.99 11.08 -5.77
CA VAL A 219 -15.26 9.97 -6.69
C VAL A 219 -16.36 10.36 -7.66
N THR A 220 -16.13 10.18 -8.96
CA THR A 220 -17.13 10.45 -10.01
C THR A 220 -17.33 9.26 -10.96
N ALA A 221 -18.55 9.10 -11.45
CA ALA A 221 -18.92 8.05 -12.41
C ALA A 221 -20.03 8.58 -13.34
N ARG A 222 -20.26 7.92 -14.49
CA ARG A 222 -21.54 8.05 -15.20
C ARG A 222 -22.36 6.80 -15.02
N SER A 223 -23.66 6.92 -14.76
CA SER A 223 -24.62 5.81 -14.89
C SER A 223 -24.72 5.33 -16.34
N ALA A 224 -25.32 4.17 -16.55
CA ALA A 224 -25.54 3.60 -17.89
C ALA A 224 -26.36 4.51 -18.85
N ASP A 225 -27.23 5.38 -18.32
CA ASP A 225 -27.98 6.39 -19.09
C ASP A 225 -27.19 7.70 -19.34
N GLY A 226 -25.98 7.80 -18.76
CA GLY A 226 -25.08 8.93 -18.91
C GLY A 226 -25.20 10.02 -17.85
N THR A 227 -26.06 9.90 -16.85
CA THR A 227 -26.13 10.85 -15.73
C THR A 227 -24.82 10.85 -14.92
N LEU A 228 -24.30 12.03 -14.57
CA LEU A 228 -23.09 12.16 -13.75
C LEU A 228 -23.43 11.90 -12.27
N ILE A 229 -22.85 10.85 -11.71
CA ILE A 229 -22.86 10.51 -10.29
C ILE A 229 -21.57 11.04 -9.68
N ALA A 230 -21.66 11.73 -8.54
CA ALA A 230 -20.51 12.25 -7.84
C ALA A 230 -20.74 12.24 -6.33
N SER A 231 -19.69 11.92 -5.59
CA SER A 231 -19.64 12.14 -4.14
C SER A 231 -19.43 13.62 -3.79
N ARG A 232 -19.64 13.93 -2.51
CA ARG A 232 -19.05 15.11 -1.85
C ARG A 232 -17.52 15.08 -1.91
N LYS A 233 -16.90 16.18 -1.53
CA LYS A 233 -15.44 16.25 -1.33
C LYS A 233 -15.02 15.64 0.02
N TYR A 234 -13.87 14.99 0.05
CA TYR A 234 -13.26 14.39 1.25
C TYR A 234 -11.81 14.88 1.41
N PRO A 235 -11.52 15.79 2.36
CA PRO A 235 -10.14 16.15 2.69
C PRO A 235 -9.45 14.99 3.42
N HIS A 236 -8.32 14.52 2.89
CA HIS A 236 -7.44 13.53 3.51
C HIS A 236 -6.13 14.20 3.94
N VAL A 237 -5.64 13.88 5.14
CA VAL A 237 -4.46 14.53 5.71
C VAL A 237 -3.27 13.60 5.67
N TRP A 238 -2.14 14.14 5.22
CA TRP A 238 -0.83 13.50 5.30
C TRP A 238 0.09 14.35 6.16
N GLN A 239 0.66 13.76 7.22
CA GLN A 239 1.78 14.33 7.97
C GLN A 239 3.06 13.66 7.46
N VAL A 240 3.92 14.42 6.79
CA VAL A 240 5.11 13.91 6.12
C VAL A 240 6.35 14.32 6.90
N GLY A 241 7.13 13.34 7.35
CA GLY A 241 8.10 13.57 8.42
C GLY A 241 7.43 14.16 9.66
N GLY A 242 8.18 14.96 10.40
CA GLY A 242 7.67 15.70 11.54
C GLY A 242 7.29 14.83 12.73
N SER A 243 6.71 15.46 13.76
CA SER A 243 6.21 14.72 14.91
C SER A 243 4.94 13.96 14.53
N GLN A 244 4.85 12.69 14.92
CA GLN A 244 3.61 11.91 14.84
C GLN A 244 2.50 12.61 15.63
N PRO A 245 1.27 12.75 15.10
CA PRO A 245 0.12 13.24 15.86
C PRO A 245 -0.17 12.34 17.08
N GLY A 246 -0.50 12.96 18.21
CA GLY A 246 -0.86 12.27 19.45
C GLY A 246 -2.26 11.66 19.40
N SER A 247 -2.52 10.71 20.30
CA SER A 247 -3.78 9.94 20.34
C SER A 247 -4.93 10.65 21.07
N THR A 248 -4.70 11.82 21.65
CA THR A 248 -5.68 12.58 22.44
C THR A 248 -5.92 13.96 21.83
N PRO A 249 -7.18 14.36 21.56
CA PRO A 249 -7.47 15.70 21.02
C PRO A 249 -6.88 16.84 21.85
N SER A 250 -6.42 17.88 21.16
CA SER A 250 -5.72 19.03 21.72
C SER A 250 -6.42 20.36 21.38
N ALA A 251 -5.98 21.45 22.01
CA ALA A 251 -6.33 22.80 21.59
C ALA A 251 -5.47 23.21 20.39
N SER A 252 -6.05 23.94 19.42
CA SER A 252 -5.29 24.38 18.23
C SER A 252 -4.11 25.30 18.61
N LEU A 253 -3.06 25.33 17.79
CA LEU A 253 -1.94 26.26 18.02
C LEU A 253 -2.41 27.72 18.13
N SER A 254 -3.46 28.11 17.39
CA SER A 254 -4.12 29.41 17.51
C SER A 254 -4.74 29.66 18.89
N ASP A 255 -5.48 28.70 19.44
CA ASP A 255 -6.09 28.84 20.77
C ASP A 255 -5.03 28.84 21.87
N GLN A 256 -4.03 27.95 21.75
CA GLN A 256 -2.88 27.88 22.66
C GLN A 256 -2.08 29.19 22.65
N PHE A 257 -1.77 29.72 21.46
CA PHE A 257 -1.07 30.99 21.31
C PHE A 257 -1.87 32.14 21.92
N ALA A 258 -3.18 32.21 21.64
CA ALA A 258 -4.07 33.24 22.19
C ALA A 258 -4.19 33.18 23.72
N ALA A 259 -4.16 31.98 24.32
CA ALA A 259 -4.22 31.77 25.77
C ALA A 259 -2.88 31.98 26.48
N ALA A 260 -1.75 31.81 25.78
CA ALA A 260 -0.42 31.99 26.34
C ALA A 260 -0.09 33.48 26.61
N SER A 261 0.77 33.72 27.61
CA SER A 261 1.18 35.05 28.05
C SER A 261 1.79 35.88 26.91
N ASP A 262 1.24 37.07 26.68
CA ASP A 262 1.68 38.06 25.69
C ASP A 262 2.73 39.04 26.23
N ALA A 263 3.30 38.74 27.41
CA ALA A 263 4.40 39.48 28.00
C ALA A 263 5.57 39.62 27.00
N PRO A 264 6.33 40.74 27.03
CA PRO A 264 7.46 40.93 26.13
C PRO A 264 8.56 39.89 26.39
N PRO A 265 9.06 39.17 25.37
CA PRO A 265 10.12 38.17 25.55
C PRO A 265 11.43 38.82 25.99
N GLN A 266 12.19 38.10 26.83
CA GLN A 266 13.52 38.54 27.26
C GLN A 266 14.47 38.69 26.05
N ALA A 267 14.98 39.91 25.85
CA ALA A 267 15.87 40.23 24.74
C ALA A 267 17.11 39.31 24.70
N GLY A 268 17.35 38.69 23.54
CA GLY A 268 18.51 37.82 23.31
C GLY A 268 18.42 36.43 23.94
N ALA A 269 17.33 36.08 24.64
CA ALA A 269 17.16 34.77 25.27
C ALA A 269 16.40 33.75 24.39
N TYR A 270 15.90 34.18 23.23
CA TYR A 270 15.15 33.36 22.28
C TYR A 270 15.83 33.37 20.90
N SER A 271 16.00 32.19 20.30
CA SER A 271 16.57 32.06 18.95
C SER A 271 16.12 30.79 18.25
N LEU A 272 16.04 30.85 16.92
CA LEU A 272 15.94 29.69 16.04
C LEU A 272 17.25 29.55 15.27
N THR A 273 17.88 28.39 15.39
CA THR A 273 19.05 27.97 14.61
C THR A 273 18.64 26.84 13.67
N VAL A 274 19.06 26.93 12.41
CA VAL A 274 18.89 25.87 11.40
C VAL A 274 20.28 25.50 10.88
N ARG A 275 20.64 24.22 10.86
CA ARG A 275 21.99 23.77 10.50
C ARG A 275 22.02 22.31 10.03
N PRO A 276 23.05 21.85 9.30
CA PRO A 276 23.21 20.42 8.99
C PRO A 276 23.26 19.57 10.25
N HIS A 277 22.62 18.40 10.22
CA HIS A 277 22.72 17.43 11.31
C HIS A 277 24.13 16.83 11.38
N HIS A 278 24.53 16.37 12.57
CA HIS A 278 25.87 15.80 12.80
C HIS A 278 25.85 14.39 13.40
N GLY A 279 24.68 13.88 13.80
CA GLY A 279 24.49 12.47 14.17
C GLY A 279 24.56 11.54 12.96
N ARG A 280 24.81 10.27 13.25
CA ARG A 280 24.94 9.16 12.28
C ARG A 280 24.48 7.86 12.95
N ASP A 281 23.44 7.95 13.79
CA ASP A 281 23.00 6.84 14.63
C ASP A 281 22.25 5.80 13.79
N ASN A 282 21.59 6.25 12.72
CA ASN A 282 20.88 5.46 11.71
C ASN A 282 21.30 5.87 10.29
N ASP A 283 20.94 5.05 9.29
CA ASP A 283 21.13 5.39 7.89
C ASP A 283 20.34 6.65 7.48
N GLY A 284 20.89 7.48 6.60
CA GLY A 284 20.31 8.76 6.20
C GLY A 284 20.35 9.90 7.23
N ASP A 285 20.78 9.67 8.49
CA ASP A 285 20.84 10.73 9.51
C ASP A 285 21.76 11.89 9.10
N ASP A 286 22.82 11.62 8.32
CA ASP A 286 23.75 12.63 7.83
C ASP A 286 23.21 13.52 6.70
N GLN A 287 21.96 13.29 6.29
CA GLN A 287 21.22 14.08 5.31
C GLN A 287 20.12 14.95 5.96
N LEU A 288 20.02 14.91 7.29
CA LEU A 288 19.05 15.69 8.05
C LEU A 288 19.56 17.11 8.34
N THR A 289 18.64 17.99 8.72
CA THR A 289 18.87 19.35 9.21
C THR A 289 18.33 19.48 10.63
N ASP A 290 19.15 19.95 11.56
CA ASP A 290 18.74 20.33 12.91
C ASP A 290 17.96 21.65 12.88
N LEU A 291 16.70 21.62 13.32
CA LEU A 291 15.93 22.77 13.76
C LEU A 291 16.10 22.90 15.28
N VAL A 292 16.74 23.98 15.76
CA VAL A 292 17.00 24.19 17.20
C VAL A 292 16.40 25.50 17.65
N ALA A 293 15.35 25.42 18.46
CA ALA A 293 14.85 26.56 19.22
C ALA A 293 15.52 26.61 20.59
N SER A 294 16.06 27.76 20.97
CA SER A 294 16.52 28.05 22.32
C SER A 294 15.61 29.09 22.97
N VAL A 295 15.30 28.88 24.24
CA VAL A 295 14.47 29.72 25.10
C VAL A 295 15.18 29.87 26.47
N PRO A 296 14.71 30.73 27.41
CA PRO A 296 15.36 30.88 28.71
C PRO A 296 15.48 29.55 29.48
N GLU A 297 16.60 29.36 30.19
CA GLU A 297 16.81 28.18 31.04
C GLU A 297 15.76 28.12 32.16
N GLY A 298 15.33 26.90 32.50
CA GLY A 298 14.28 26.67 33.50
C GLY A 298 12.85 26.90 33.02
N THR A 299 12.66 27.45 31.81
CA THR A 299 11.34 27.52 31.18
C THR A 299 10.85 26.13 30.74
N SER A 300 9.56 25.86 30.91
CA SER A 300 8.88 24.66 30.39
C SER A 300 7.78 25.04 29.40
N GLY A 301 7.50 24.18 28.43
CA GLY A 301 6.57 24.45 27.34
C GLY A 301 6.86 23.61 26.10
N THR A 302 6.23 23.94 24.98
CA THR A 302 6.42 23.29 23.68
C THR A 302 6.91 24.30 22.64
N VAL A 303 7.67 23.80 21.66
CA VAL A 303 8.00 24.53 20.44
C VAL A 303 7.36 23.81 19.25
N THR A 304 6.50 24.51 18.53
CA THR A 304 6.05 24.10 17.20
C THR A 304 7.00 24.66 16.15
N PHE A 305 7.65 23.78 15.39
CA PHE A 305 8.38 24.13 14.17
C PHE A 305 7.44 24.15 12.97
N LEU A 306 7.64 25.15 12.11
CA LEU A 306 6.83 25.40 10.92
C LEU A 306 7.73 25.45 9.69
N ILE A 307 7.23 24.94 8.57
CA ILE A 307 7.87 24.94 7.24
C ILE A 307 6.92 25.58 6.23
N ASP A 308 7.33 26.70 5.63
CA ASP A 308 6.52 27.53 4.72
C ASP A 308 5.14 27.89 5.34
N GLY A 309 5.11 28.09 6.66
CA GLY A 309 3.91 28.35 7.47
C GLY A 309 3.06 27.11 7.83
N TYR A 310 3.36 25.94 7.26
CA TYR A 310 2.69 24.67 7.59
C TYR A 310 3.29 24.03 8.85
N PHE A 311 2.48 23.24 9.56
CA PHE A 311 2.96 22.43 10.68
C PHE A 311 4.03 21.43 10.23
N LEU A 312 5.16 21.39 10.93
CA LEU A 312 6.19 20.37 10.76
C LEU A 312 6.27 19.46 11.98
N ALA A 313 6.67 19.98 13.14
CA ALA A 313 6.86 19.16 14.33
C ALA A 313 6.57 19.96 15.61
N GLU A 314 6.05 19.30 16.63
CA GLU A 314 6.00 19.85 17.99
C GLU A 314 6.97 19.09 18.91
N VAL A 315 7.77 19.85 19.68
CA VAL A 315 8.82 19.32 20.54
C VAL A 315 8.77 19.98 21.92
N PRO A 316 8.73 19.20 23.03
CA PRO A 316 8.77 19.76 24.37
C PRO A 316 10.16 20.36 24.67
N VAL A 317 10.18 21.53 25.32
CA VAL A 317 11.41 22.17 25.78
C VAL A 317 12.04 21.36 26.91
N LYS A 318 13.33 21.06 26.76
CA LYS A 318 14.20 20.43 27.77
C LYS A 318 15.45 21.28 27.91
N ASP A 319 15.79 21.65 29.14
CA ASP A 319 16.99 22.46 29.47
C ASP A 319 17.13 23.73 28.60
N GLY A 320 16.01 24.45 28.41
CA GLY A 320 15.95 25.67 27.59
C GLY A 320 16.04 25.45 26.07
N ARG A 321 15.93 24.20 25.58
CA ARG A 321 16.02 23.87 24.14
C ARG A 321 14.94 22.92 23.66
N ALA A 322 14.57 23.09 22.40
CA ALA A 322 13.85 22.09 21.61
C ALA A 322 14.63 21.85 20.31
N THR A 323 14.86 20.59 19.95
CA THR A 323 15.62 20.21 18.76
C THR A 323 14.81 19.19 17.95
N TRP A 324 14.67 19.42 16.63
CA TRP A 324 14.07 18.49 15.69
C TRP A 324 15.00 18.28 14.48
N PRO A 325 15.58 17.07 14.28
CA PRO A 325 16.36 16.76 13.09
C PRO A 325 15.45 16.22 11.97
N GLU A 326 15.43 16.87 10.80
CA GLU A 326 14.49 16.54 9.70
C GLU A 326 15.12 16.53 8.30
N MET A 327 14.58 15.72 7.39
CA MET A 327 14.92 15.77 5.96
C MET A 327 14.02 16.80 5.26
N LEU A 328 14.57 17.96 4.91
CA LEU A 328 13.80 19.12 4.39
C LEU A 328 13.54 19.08 2.87
N GLY A 329 13.91 18.00 2.18
CA GLY A 329 14.00 17.96 0.72
C GLY A 329 15.23 18.69 0.19
N ASN A 330 15.24 19.08 -1.08
CA ASN A 330 16.35 19.81 -1.71
C ASN A 330 15.93 21.20 -2.25
N THR A 331 14.77 21.70 -1.83
CA THR A 331 14.26 23.03 -2.20
C THR A 331 14.32 23.97 -0.99
N THR A 332 14.60 25.25 -1.23
CA THR A 332 14.66 26.25 -0.15
C THR A 332 13.30 26.36 0.55
N SER A 333 13.34 26.42 1.88
CA SER A 333 12.16 26.49 2.74
C SER A 333 12.27 27.63 3.74
N SER A 334 11.13 28.20 4.11
CA SER A 334 11.00 29.26 5.11
C SER A 334 10.62 28.65 6.45
N LEU A 335 11.56 28.66 7.40
CA LEU A 335 11.47 27.93 8.65
C LEU A 335 11.22 28.88 9.83
N GLN A 336 10.27 28.52 10.70
CA GLN A 336 9.93 29.29 11.89
C GLN A 336 9.69 28.38 13.11
N ALA A 337 9.76 28.97 14.30
CA ALA A 337 9.46 28.34 15.56
C ALA A 337 8.46 29.19 16.36
N VAL A 338 7.45 28.53 16.92
CA VAL A 338 6.47 29.11 17.85
C VAL A 338 6.64 28.42 19.19
N PHE A 339 7.07 29.17 20.20
CA PHE A 339 7.19 28.70 21.57
C PHE A 339 5.94 29.06 22.39
N ILE A 340 5.33 28.05 23.00
CA ILE A 340 4.21 28.16 23.94
C ILE A 340 4.71 27.73 25.34
N PRO A 341 4.77 28.65 26.33
CA PRO A 341 5.13 28.29 27.70
C PRO A 341 3.99 27.51 28.39
N ALA A 342 4.36 26.53 29.22
CA ALA A 342 3.42 25.78 30.06
C ALA A 342 3.00 26.56 31.33
N ASP A 343 3.59 27.72 31.58
CA ASP A 343 3.26 28.63 32.67
C ASP A 343 2.85 30.02 32.15
N GLY A 344 2.15 30.79 32.99
CA GLY A 344 1.72 32.15 32.65
C GLY A 344 2.76 33.25 32.92
N THR A 345 4.00 32.91 33.26
CA THR A 345 5.05 33.86 33.66
C THR A 345 6.08 34.12 32.56
N HIS A 346 6.37 33.12 31.73
CA HIS A 346 7.20 33.26 30.54
C HIS A 346 6.38 33.76 29.34
N ALA A 347 7.04 34.42 28.39
CA ALA A 347 6.41 34.94 27.19
C ALA A 347 6.24 33.84 26.13
N ARG A 348 5.11 33.86 25.40
CA ARG A 348 5.03 33.20 24.09
C ARG A 348 5.98 33.88 23.10
N TRP A 349 6.54 33.13 22.15
CA TRP A 349 7.49 33.70 21.18
C TRP A 349 7.33 33.09 19.78
N VAL A 350 7.27 33.94 18.77
CA VAL A 350 7.35 33.55 17.35
C VAL A 350 8.67 34.05 16.79
N SER A 351 9.45 33.16 16.19
CA SER A 351 10.73 33.49 15.59
C SER A 351 10.57 34.36 14.34
N PRO A 352 11.59 35.17 13.99
CA PRO A 352 11.81 35.57 12.61
C PRO A 352 11.93 34.32 11.70
N GLU A 353 11.70 34.52 10.42
CA GLU A 353 11.85 33.47 9.40
C GLU A 353 13.33 33.18 9.11
N VAL A 354 13.65 31.91 8.91
CA VAL A 354 14.94 31.44 8.38
C VAL A 354 14.70 30.81 7.01
N SER A 355 15.13 31.48 5.94
CA SER A 355 15.24 30.85 4.62
C SER A 355 16.47 29.94 4.60
N TYR A 356 16.28 28.66 4.29
CA TYR A 356 17.34 27.64 4.35
C TYR A 356 17.16 26.55 3.29
N SER A 357 18.27 26.05 2.76
CA SER A 357 18.32 24.90 1.84
C SER A 357 19.19 23.80 2.46
N THR A 358 18.85 22.53 2.24
CA THR A 358 19.59 21.39 2.80
C THR A 358 21.07 21.44 2.40
N GLY A 359 21.96 21.40 3.40
CA GLY A 359 23.41 21.53 3.23
C GLY A 359 23.97 22.95 3.36
N ASP A 360 23.13 23.98 3.49
CA ASP A 360 23.59 25.35 3.77
C ASP A 360 24.34 25.42 5.12
N ALA A 361 25.19 26.44 5.26
CA ALA A 361 25.85 26.71 6.54
C ALA A 361 24.83 27.11 7.63
N ALA A 362 25.18 26.87 8.89
CA ALA A 362 24.29 27.15 10.02
C ALA A 362 23.78 28.61 10.03
N ALA A 363 22.47 28.78 9.91
CA ALA A 363 21.77 30.04 10.01
C ALA A 363 21.18 30.20 11.42
N THR A 364 21.14 31.42 11.97
CA THR A 364 20.53 31.69 13.28
C THR A 364 19.87 33.05 13.28
N VAL A 365 18.62 33.08 13.73
CA VAL A 365 17.85 34.31 13.97
C VAL A 365 17.49 34.41 15.45
N SER A 366 17.60 35.61 15.98
CA SER A 366 17.09 35.99 17.29
C SER A 366 16.37 37.33 17.17
N SER A 367 15.38 37.57 18.02
CA SER A 367 14.65 38.83 18.05
C SER A 367 14.28 39.19 19.49
N PRO A 368 14.47 40.45 19.91
CA PRO A 368 13.98 40.94 21.20
C PRO A 368 12.45 41.15 21.22
N ALA A 369 11.75 40.93 20.10
CA ALA A 369 10.31 40.99 19.99
C ALA A 369 9.76 39.72 19.31
N SER A 370 8.64 39.20 19.83
CA SER A 370 7.85 38.19 19.12
C SER A 370 7.15 38.83 17.92
N ALA A 371 6.94 38.06 16.83
CA ALA A 371 5.94 38.44 15.84
C ALA A 371 4.55 38.55 16.50
N GLN A 372 3.70 39.42 15.96
CA GLN A 372 2.39 39.75 16.55
C GLN A 372 1.31 38.68 16.32
N GLY A 373 1.56 37.73 15.43
CA GLY A 373 0.64 36.63 15.11
C GLY A 373 1.39 35.39 14.66
N LEU A 374 0.67 34.29 14.52
CA LEU A 374 1.21 33.03 14.00
C LEU A 374 1.52 33.14 12.50
N PRO A 375 2.59 32.49 12.02
CA PRO A 375 2.81 32.31 10.59
C PRO A 375 1.59 31.67 9.93
N GLN A 376 1.32 32.06 8.69
CA GLN A 376 0.22 31.52 7.90
C GLN A 376 0.78 30.59 6.83
N PRO A 377 0.12 29.46 6.51
CA PRO A 377 0.50 28.59 5.41
C PRO A 377 0.66 29.37 4.10
N ALA A 378 1.82 29.23 3.46
CA ALA A 378 2.20 29.98 2.27
C ALA A 378 3.14 29.16 1.39
N SER A 379 2.58 28.20 0.64
CA SER A 379 3.40 27.43 -0.31
C SER A 379 4.05 28.33 -1.35
N HIS A 380 5.36 28.16 -1.56
CA HIS A 380 6.12 28.81 -2.62
C HIS A 380 5.84 28.22 -4.01
N ASP A 381 5.14 27.09 -4.06
CA ASP A 381 4.80 26.32 -5.27
C ASP A 381 3.39 25.74 -5.08
N PRO A 382 2.34 26.58 -5.20
CA PRO A 382 0.96 26.15 -5.00
C PRO A 382 0.45 25.34 -6.19
N ALA A 383 -0.36 24.31 -5.91
CA ALA A 383 -0.94 23.45 -6.92
C ALA A 383 -1.78 24.25 -7.96
N PRO A 384 -1.66 23.94 -9.27
CA PRO A 384 -2.52 24.53 -10.29
C PRO A 384 -4.01 24.21 -10.04
N ALA A 385 -4.87 25.17 -10.37
CA ALA A 385 -6.31 25.11 -10.13
C ALA A 385 -6.96 23.81 -10.65
N PHE A 386 -7.85 23.26 -9.84
CA PHE A 386 -8.58 22.04 -10.09
C PHE A 386 -9.98 22.36 -10.65
N SER A 387 -10.27 21.95 -11.89
CA SER A 387 -11.64 22.02 -12.43
C SER A 387 -12.36 20.70 -12.20
N THR A 388 -13.50 20.79 -11.53
CA THR A 388 -14.45 19.68 -11.33
C THR A 388 -15.67 19.80 -12.24
N ASP A 389 -15.60 20.66 -13.26
CA ASP A 389 -16.73 21.01 -14.12
C ASP A 389 -16.99 19.91 -15.16
N ALA A 390 -18.27 19.67 -15.46
CA ALA A 390 -18.63 18.83 -16.58
C ALA A 390 -18.29 19.54 -17.91
N TYR A 391 -17.55 18.86 -18.78
CA TYR A 391 -17.12 19.39 -20.07
C TYR A 391 -17.85 18.71 -21.22
N THR A 392 -18.50 19.47 -22.10
CA THR A 392 -19.10 18.96 -23.34
C THR A 392 -18.08 19.10 -24.49
N PRO A 393 -17.62 17.99 -25.10
CA PRO A 393 -16.68 18.06 -26.21
C PRO A 393 -17.24 18.77 -27.44
N THR A 394 -16.38 19.51 -28.14
CA THR A 394 -16.67 20.19 -29.40
C THR A 394 -16.54 19.28 -30.62
N ASP A 395 -15.66 18.26 -30.55
CA ASP A 395 -15.57 17.16 -31.51
C ASP A 395 -15.36 15.84 -30.75
N LEU A 396 -16.24 14.86 -30.98
CA LEU A 396 -16.18 13.53 -30.38
C LEU A 396 -15.34 12.53 -31.20
N GLY A 397 -14.77 12.97 -32.32
CA GLY A 397 -13.90 12.18 -33.18
C GLY A 397 -12.56 11.83 -32.53
N PHE A 398 -12.07 10.64 -32.83
CA PHE A 398 -10.72 10.19 -32.49
C PHE A 398 -10.12 9.36 -33.63
N ALA A 399 -8.79 9.34 -33.70
CA ALA A 399 -8.03 8.44 -34.54
C ALA A 399 -7.13 7.55 -33.68
N LEU A 400 -6.97 6.29 -34.05
CA LEU A 400 -5.98 5.38 -33.49
C LEU A 400 -5.05 4.94 -34.64
N THR A 401 -3.75 5.17 -34.47
CA THR A 401 -2.72 4.92 -35.47
C THR A 401 -1.72 3.89 -34.94
N LEU A 402 -1.48 2.85 -35.73
CA LEU A 402 -0.38 1.90 -35.55
C LEU A 402 0.80 2.36 -36.41
N THR A 403 1.96 2.55 -35.79
CA THR A 403 3.20 2.95 -36.46
C THR A 403 4.29 1.91 -36.20
N PRO A 404 4.80 1.20 -37.22
CA PRO A 404 6.05 0.43 -37.10
C PRO A 404 7.22 1.40 -36.88
N GLU A 405 8.03 1.19 -35.84
CA GLU A 405 9.07 2.17 -35.43
C GLU A 405 10.46 1.84 -36.01
N ASP A 406 11.00 0.66 -35.65
CA ASP A 406 12.38 0.25 -35.96
C ASP A 406 12.48 -1.12 -36.66
N GLY A 407 11.34 -1.74 -36.97
CA GLY A 407 11.25 -3.07 -37.59
C GLY A 407 11.25 -4.24 -36.60
N GLU A 408 11.50 -3.99 -35.31
CA GLU A 408 11.29 -4.96 -34.23
C GLU A 408 10.06 -4.59 -33.36
N THR A 409 9.81 -3.28 -33.20
CA THR A 409 8.72 -2.70 -32.41
C THR A 409 7.69 -1.96 -33.26
N PHE A 410 6.52 -1.74 -32.68
CA PHE A 410 5.48 -0.85 -33.19
C PHE A 410 4.83 -0.09 -32.03
N SER A 411 4.37 1.13 -32.31
CA SER A 411 3.57 1.92 -31.39
C SER A 411 2.10 1.96 -31.79
N THR A 412 1.21 2.07 -30.82
CA THR A 412 -0.22 2.37 -31.03
C THR A 412 -0.56 3.67 -30.33
N THR A 413 -0.83 4.71 -31.13
CA THR A 413 -1.18 6.06 -30.63
C THR A 413 -2.66 6.33 -30.84
N ILE A 414 -3.40 6.66 -29.77
CA ILE A 414 -4.72 7.32 -29.90
C ILE A 414 -4.54 8.84 -29.91
N ARG A 415 -5.36 9.55 -30.69
CA ARG A 415 -5.49 11.01 -30.70
C ARG A 415 -6.96 11.42 -30.75
N PHE A 416 -7.43 12.21 -29.79
CA PHE A 416 -8.74 12.87 -29.90
C PHE A 416 -8.66 14.14 -30.75
N ASN A 417 -9.75 14.50 -31.42
CA ASN A 417 -9.85 15.76 -32.17
C ASN A 417 -10.04 16.96 -31.24
N ASP A 418 -10.81 16.80 -30.16
CA ASP A 418 -10.89 17.77 -29.08
C ASP A 418 -9.80 17.49 -28.02
N PRO A 419 -8.83 18.40 -27.80
CA PRO A 419 -7.74 18.19 -26.85
C PRO A 419 -8.19 18.24 -25.38
N LYS A 420 -9.44 18.65 -25.09
CA LYS A 420 -10.00 18.63 -23.73
C LYS A 420 -10.68 17.31 -23.37
N ILE A 421 -10.84 16.38 -24.32
CA ILE A 421 -11.26 15.02 -23.98
C ILE A 421 -10.17 14.38 -23.10
N ARG A 422 -10.59 13.93 -21.93
CA ARG A 422 -9.81 13.08 -21.02
C ARG A 422 -10.40 11.67 -21.03
N ALA A 423 -9.59 10.66 -21.30
CA ALA A 423 -10.06 9.28 -21.40
C ALA A 423 -8.95 8.28 -21.03
N THR A 424 -9.32 7.07 -20.65
CA THR A 424 -8.41 5.91 -20.73
C THR A 424 -8.86 4.96 -21.85
N LEU A 425 -8.00 3.99 -22.16
CA LEU A 425 -8.30 2.86 -23.04
C LEU A 425 -8.32 1.58 -22.20
N ARG A 426 -9.09 0.58 -22.63
CA ARG A 426 -9.09 -0.78 -22.08
C ARG A 426 -9.12 -1.81 -23.20
N GLY A 427 -8.45 -2.95 -23.05
CA GLY A 427 -8.34 -3.99 -24.08
C GLY A 427 -7.00 -3.97 -24.79
N GLY A 428 -6.95 -4.31 -26.09
CA GLY A 428 -5.72 -4.37 -26.87
C GLY A 428 -5.75 -5.39 -28.01
N TYR A 429 -4.65 -6.11 -28.20
CA TYR A 429 -4.46 -7.15 -29.21
C TYR A 429 -4.77 -8.53 -28.63
N TYR A 430 -5.69 -9.26 -29.25
CA TYR A 430 -6.20 -10.55 -28.79
C TYR A 430 -5.81 -11.69 -29.74
N GLU A 431 -5.28 -12.77 -29.16
CA GLU A 431 -5.21 -14.07 -29.81
C GLU A 431 -6.62 -14.59 -30.15
N ALA A 432 -6.74 -15.42 -31.19
CA ALA A 432 -8.03 -15.88 -31.68
C ALA A 432 -8.79 -16.71 -30.62
N GLY A 433 -9.92 -16.18 -30.14
CA GLY A 433 -10.72 -16.81 -29.07
C GLY A 433 -10.30 -16.45 -27.64
N ALA A 434 -9.27 -15.61 -27.45
CA ALA A 434 -8.87 -15.13 -26.14
C ALA A 434 -9.89 -14.12 -25.56
N ASN A 435 -10.08 -14.16 -24.24
CA ASN A 435 -10.96 -13.21 -23.53
C ASN A 435 -10.22 -11.96 -23.04
N ASN A 436 -8.89 -12.04 -22.92
CA ASN A 436 -8.00 -10.99 -22.43
C ASN A 436 -6.92 -10.67 -23.48
N PRO A 437 -6.43 -9.41 -23.58
CA PRO A 437 -5.46 -9.01 -24.60
C PRO A 437 -4.05 -9.50 -24.23
N THR A 438 -3.32 -10.08 -25.19
CA THR A 438 -1.91 -10.45 -25.03
C THR A 438 -1.02 -9.20 -25.00
N CYS A 439 -1.31 -8.21 -25.85
CA CYS A 439 -0.71 -6.88 -25.78
C CYS A 439 -1.79 -5.86 -25.43
N GLY A 440 -1.77 -5.34 -24.20
CA GLY A 440 -2.75 -4.38 -23.72
C GLY A 440 -2.66 -3.02 -24.44
N LEU A 441 -3.69 -2.20 -24.32
CA LEU A 441 -3.68 -0.80 -24.76
C LEU A 441 -4.07 0.15 -23.63
N GLU A 442 -3.92 -0.28 -22.38
CA GLU A 442 -4.14 0.53 -21.19
C GLU A 442 -2.91 1.44 -20.95
N PRO A 443 -3.01 2.77 -21.19
CA PRO A 443 -1.88 3.66 -20.96
C PRO A 443 -1.66 3.86 -19.46
N SER A 444 -0.40 4.05 -19.07
CA SER A 444 -0.03 4.31 -17.67
C SER A 444 -0.44 5.70 -17.16
N GLU A 445 -0.73 6.64 -18.07
CA GLU A 445 -1.29 7.96 -17.80
C GLU A 445 -2.64 8.11 -18.55
N MET A 446 -3.58 8.87 -17.98
CA MET A 446 -4.86 9.14 -18.66
C MET A 446 -4.64 10.02 -19.91
N VAL A 447 -5.18 9.60 -21.06
CA VAL A 447 -5.09 10.35 -22.32
C VAL A 447 -5.72 11.72 -22.13
N SER A 448 -4.92 12.77 -22.33
CA SER A 448 -5.27 14.15 -21.97
C SER A 448 -4.40 15.11 -22.77
N GLY A 449 -4.94 16.30 -23.06
CA GLY A 449 -4.36 17.23 -24.04
C GLY A 449 -4.00 18.60 -23.49
N SER A 450 -3.69 18.75 -22.20
CA SER A 450 -3.19 20.05 -21.69
C SER A 450 -1.93 20.54 -22.43
N LYS A 451 -1.15 19.58 -22.96
CA LYS A 451 0.05 19.79 -23.80
C LYS A 451 -0.26 20.07 -25.29
N GLY A 452 -1.52 20.28 -25.67
CA GLY A 452 -1.95 20.72 -27.00
C GLY A 452 -2.51 19.63 -27.92
N ALA A 453 -2.34 18.35 -27.60
CA ALA A 453 -3.01 17.23 -28.25
C ALA A 453 -3.29 16.13 -27.22
N ALA A 454 -4.52 15.60 -27.18
CA ALA A 454 -4.87 14.50 -26.31
C ALA A 454 -4.43 13.18 -26.94
N THR A 455 -3.19 12.77 -26.63
CA THR A 455 -2.52 11.60 -27.19
C THR A 455 -1.89 10.71 -26.13
N ALA A 456 -2.00 9.40 -26.31
CA ALA A 456 -1.20 8.41 -25.61
C ALA A 456 -0.70 7.36 -26.60
N SER A 457 0.54 6.90 -26.41
CA SER A 457 1.19 5.91 -27.25
C SER A 457 1.70 4.76 -26.40
N ILE A 458 1.55 3.52 -26.88
CA ILE A 458 2.01 2.31 -26.21
C ILE A 458 2.78 1.46 -27.23
N THR A 459 3.98 1.02 -26.86
CA THR A 459 4.92 0.32 -27.75
C THR A 459 5.09 -1.14 -27.35
N TYR A 460 5.06 -2.04 -28.33
CA TYR A 460 5.31 -3.47 -28.16
C TYR A 460 6.25 -4.02 -29.22
N MET A 461 6.81 -5.20 -28.96
CA MET A 461 7.48 -6.01 -29.97
C MET A 461 6.46 -6.53 -30.99
N GLN A 462 6.74 -6.41 -32.28
CA GLN A 462 5.87 -6.91 -33.35
C GLN A 462 5.64 -8.42 -33.21
N SER A 463 6.67 -9.18 -32.81
CA SER A 463 6.60 -10.64 -32.60
C SER A 463 5.57 -11.10 -31.57
N ASP A 464 5.14 -10.20 -30.69
CA ASP A 464 4.28 -10.54 -29.56
C ASP A 464 2.79 -10.24 -29.85
N CYS A 465 2.50 -9.46 -30.90
CA CYS A 465 1.16 -8.96 -31.21
C CYS A 465 0.72 -9.13 -32.69
N ASP A 466 1.63 -9.52 -33.60
CA ASP A 466 1.30 -9.66 -35.03
C ASP A 466 0.25 -10.73 -35.30
N GLY A 467 -0.65 -10.47 -36.25
CA GLY A 467 -1.73 -11.39 -36.63
C GLY A 467 -2.87 -11.48 -35.61
N MET A 468 -2.87 -10.66 -34.56
CA MET A 468 -3.94 -10.61 -33.55
C MET A 468 -5.09 -9.67 -33.95
N SER A 469 -6.27 -9.87 -33.36
CA SER A 469 -7.41 -8.98 -33.55
C SER A 469 -7.33 -7.81 -32.56
N LEU A 470 -7.47 -6.58 -33.02
CA LEU A 470 -7.46 -5.39 -32.16
C LEU A 470 -8.89 -5.04 -31.70
N LYS A 471 -9.13 -5.12 -30.40
CA LYS A 471 -10.36 -4.69 -29.73
C LYS A 471 -10.03 -3.78 -28.56
N PHE A 472 -10.70 -2.65 -28.43
CA PHE A 472 -10.50 -1.74 -27.29
C PHE A 472 -11.77 -0.97 -26.96
N THR A 473 -11.88 -0.51 -25.72
CA THR A 473 -12.91 0.44 -25.29
C THR A 473 -12.25 1.76 -24.94
N VAL A 474 -12.72 2.85 -25.54
CA VAL A 474 -12.40 4.19 -25.06
C VAL A 474 -13.33 4.50 -23.89
N LEU A 475 -12.75 4.89 -22.75
CA LEU A 475 -13.44 5.20 -21.50
C LEU A 475 -13.24 6.69 -21.18
N PRO A 476 -14.17 7.59 -21.57
CA PRO A 476 -14.07 9.01 -21.26
C PRO A 476 -14.30 9.27 -19.77
N HIS A 477 -13.44 10.08 -19.16
CA HIS A 477 -13.55 10.49 -17.74
C HIS A 477 -14.96 10.99 -17.42
N ALA A 478 -15.51 10.69 -16.25
CA ALA A 478 -16.93 10.92 -15.96
C ALA A 478 -17.39 12.38 -16.20
N LEU A 479 -16.56 13.37 -15.86
CA LEU A 479 -16.79 14.79 -16.18
C LEU A 479 -16.90 15.12 -17.69
N ILE A 480 -16.35 14.31 -18.59
CA ILE A 480 -16.50 14.49 -20.04
C ILE A 480 -17.91 14.03 -20.47
N GLY A 481 -18.58 14.84 -21.30
CA GLY A 481 -19.92 14.61 -21.86
C GLY A 481 -19.96 13.52 -22.94
N ALA A 482 -19.27 12.41 -22.71
CA ALA A 482 -19.18 11.28 -23.64
C ALA A 482 -19.36 9.95 -22.88
N LEU A 483 -19.79 8.92 -23.61
CA LEU A 483 -19.98 7.57 -23.11
C LEU A 483 -18.89 6.62 -23.64
N PRO A 484 -18.58 5.55 -22.91
CA PRO A 484 -17.72 4.46 -23.36
C PRO A 484 -18.06 3.96 -24.76
N THR A 485 -17.03 3.76 -25.58
CA THR A 485 -17.19 3.35 -26.97
C THR A 485 -16.24 2.19 -27.25
N GLU A 486 -16.82 1.01 -27.47
CA GLU A 486 -16.10 -0.21 -27.86
C GLU A 486 -15.83 -0.20 -29.37
N VAL A 487 -14.61 -0.57 -29.73
CA VAL A 487 -14.12 -0.72 -31.09
C VAL A 487 -13.60 -2.15 -31.24
N THR A 488 -13.95 -2.80 -32.34
CA THR A 488 -13.34 -4.07 -32.76
C THR A 488 -12.94 -3.95 -34.22
N ILE A 489 -11.66 -4.19 -34.49
CA ILE A 489 -11.11 -4.29 -35.84
C ILE A 489 -11.16 -5.77 -36.24
N PRO A 490 -12.05 -6.17 -37.17
CA PRO A 490 -12.39 -7.58 -37.39
C PRO A 490 -11.33 -8.36 -38.19
N THR A 491 -10.33 -7.68 -38.73
CA THR A 491 -9.21 -8.29 -39.45
C THR A 491 -7.99 -8.38 -38.55
N PRO A 492 -7.29 -9.53 -38.50
CA PRO A 492 -5.94 -9.65 -37.97
C PRO A 492 -5.04 -8.48 -38.40
N VAL A 493 -4.41 -7.83 -37.43
CA VAL A 493 -3.55 -6.66 -37.66
C VAL A 493 -2.15 -7.13 -38.04
N ASN A 494 -1.62 -6.57 -39.13
CA ASN A 494 -0.21 -6.69 -39.50
C ASN A 494 0.54 -5.53 -38.85
N THR A 495 1.30 -5.81 -37.79
CA THR A 495 2.05 -4.82 -37.00
C THR A 495 3.27 -4.25 -37.72
N ALA A 496 3.71 -4.88 -38.81
CA ALA A 496 4.76 -4.38 -39.69
C ALA A 496 4.23 -3.41 -40.77
N GLN A 497 2.93 -3.07 -40.78
CA GLN A 497 2.32 -2.11 -41.70
C GLN A 497 1.56 -1.02 -40.95
N PRO A 498 1.63 0.25 -41.38
CA PRO A 498 0.89 1.32 -40.74
C PRO A 498 -0.63 1.12 -40.92
N LEU A 499 -1.37 1.27 -39.82
CA LEU A 499 -2.83 1.22 -39.79
C LEU A 499 -3.35 2.52 -39.19
N THR A 500 -4.46 3.05 -39.70
CA THR A 500 -5.19 4.13 -39.04
C THR A 500 -6.67 3.78 -39.01
N TYR A 501 -7.21 3.73 -37.81
CA TYR A 501 -8.63 3.64 -37.52
C TYR A 501 -9.15 5.01 -37.09
N SER A 502 -10.37 5.36 -37.49
CA SER A 502 -11.06 6.56 -37.02
C SER A 502 -12.42 6.17 -36.43
N GLY A 503 -12.74 6.73 -35.27
CA GLY A 503 -14.00 6.51 -34.57
C GLY A 503 -14.59 7.81 -34.04
N THR A 504 -15.78 7.69 -33.46
CA THR A 504 -16.47 8.81 -32.80
C THR A 504 -17.05 8.30 -31.48
N LEU A 505 -16.78 9.02 -30.39
CA LEU A 505 -17.39 8.76 -29.10
C LEU A 505 -18.91 9.03 -29.17
N ARG A 506 -19.68 8.27 -28.39
CA ARG A 506 -21.11 8.57 -28.18
C ARG A 506 -21.23 9.74 -27.20
N ALA A 507 -22.08 10.72 -27.49
CA ALA A 507 -22.39 11.80 -26.55
C ALA A 507 -23.11 11.24 -25.30
N ALA A 508 -22.82 11.80 -24.12
CA ALA A 508 -23.62 11.57 -22.92
C ALA A 508 -24.77 12.60 -22.84
N SER A 509 -25.80 12.28 -22.06
CA SER A 509 -26.87 13.25 -21.76
C SER A 509 -26.30 14.44 -20.97
N PRO A 510 -26.65 15.70 -21.29
CA PRO A 510 -26.06 16.90 -20.67
C PRO A 510 -26.57 17.20 -19.25
N ALA A 511 -27.01 16.19 -18.50
CA ALA A 511 -27.51 16.35 -17.14
C ALA A 511 -26.37 16.76 -16.19
N ALA A 512 -26.46 17.97 -15.64
CA ALA A 512 -25.66 18.38 -14.50
C ALA A 512 -26.13 17.62 -13.24
N PRO A 513 -25.24 17.28 -12.29
CA PRO A 513 -25.63 16.70 -11.02
C PRO A 513 -26.47 17.68 -10.20
N ALA A 514 -27.28 17.17 -9.28
CA ALA A 514 -27.53 17.90 -8.05
C ALA A 514 -26.20 17.95 -7.27
N ASP A 515 -25.78 19.12 -6.80
CA ASP A 515 -24.57 19.23 -6.00
C ASP A 515 -24.82 18.64 -4.60
N PRO A 516 -24.16 17.53 -4.21
CA PRO A 516 -24.37 16.92 -2.89
C PRO A 516 -23.90 17.82 -1.73
N ASP A 517 -23.07 18.83 -2.01
CA ASP A 517 -22.60 19.82 -1.02
C ASP A 517 -23.44 21.11 -1.02
N SER A 518 -24.54 21.19 -1.78
CA SER A 518 -25.42 22.37 -1.78
C SER A 518 -26.35 22.41 -0.55
N ASP A 519 -26.25 23.50 0.23
CA ASP A 519 -27.12 23.76 1.38
C ASP A 519 -28.56 24.04 0.91
N PRO A 520 -29.62 23.38 1.45
CA PRO A 520 -31.00 23.59 1.01
C PRO A 520 -31.58 24.99 1.26
N SER A 521 -30.81 25.93 1.82
CA SER A 521 -31.28 27.25 2.25
C SER A 521 -31.29 28.32 1.15
N ASP A 522 -30.48 28.19 0.10
CA ASP A 522 -30.33 29.21 -0.96
C ASP A 522 -31.46 29.22 -2.00
N ALA A 523 -32.43 28.30 -1.92
CA ALA A 523 -33.59 28.22 -2.81
C ALA A 523 -34.80 29.05 -2.34
N ALA A 524 -34.58 30.24 -1.76
CA ALA A 524 -35.66 31.11 -1.26
C ALA A 524 -35.40 32.61 -1.47
N GLY A 525 -35.92 33.19 -2.56
CA GLY A 525 -35.78 34.63 -2.82
C GLY A 525 -36.65 35.25 -3.92
N THR A 526 -37.92 35.56 -3.60
CA THR A 526 -38.80 36.58 -4.25
C THR A 526 -39.20 36.37 -5.73
N ASP A 527 -40.34 36.82 -6.26
CA ASP A 527 -41.65 37.19 -5.71
C ASP A 527 -42.70 37.15 -6.86
N GLY A 528 -43.95 36.73 -6.62
CA GLY A 528 -44.97 36.68 -7.69
C GLY A 528 -46.32 36.05 -7.32
N LYS A 529 -47.27 36.87 -6.85
CA LYS A 529 -48.61 36.48 -6.35
C LYS A 529 -49.72 36.68 -7.43
N PRO A 530 -50.99 36.27 -7.22
CA PRO A 530 -51.55 34.93 -7.40
C PRO A 530 -52.65 34.85 -8.50
N GLY A 531 -53.06 33.63 -8.86
CA GLY A 531 -54.32 33.37 -9.56
C GLY A 531 -54.74 31.91 -9.38
N GLY A 532 -55.94 31.63 -8.87
CA GLY A 532 -56.37 30.27 -8.53
C GLY A 532 -57.56 29.78 -9.35
N SER A 533 -57.75 28.47 -9.39
CA SER A 533 -59.08 27.81 -9.34
C SER A 533 -58.92 26.32 -9.02
N GLU A 534 -59.97 25.73 -8.48
CA GLU A 534 -60.02 24.41 -7.85
C GLU A 534 -60.18 23.23 -8.83
N THR A 535 -59.71 22.04 -8.44
CA THR A 535 -60.49 20.80 -8.19
C THR A 535 -59.47 19.66 -7.92
N GLY A 536 -59.46 19.00 -6.77
CA GLY A 536 -60.24 17.78 -6.47
C GLY A 536 -59.49 16.51 -6.97
N THR A 537 -59.16 15.49 -6.19
CA THR A 537 -59.62 15.04 -4.86
C THR A 537 -58.60 14.10 -4.18
N ASP A 538 -58.43 14.19 -2.86
CA ASP A 538 -57.94 13.09 -1.99
C ASP A 538 -59.15 12.20 -1.60
N PRO A 539 -58.97 10.89 -1.29
CA PRO A 539 -58.76 10.51 0.11
C PRO A 539 -57.83 9.30 0.37
N GLY A 540 -57.02 9.38 1.43
CA GLY A 540 -57.24 8.42 2.53
C GLY A 540 -56.06 7.75 3.25
N SER A 541 -55.58 8.41 4.31
CA SER A 541 -55.33 7.86 5.66
C SER A 541 -54.26 6.76 5.96
N ASN A 542 -53.24 7.23 6.70
CA ASN A 542 -52.35 6.61 7.72
C ASN A 542 -53.13 5.83 8.85
N PRO A 543 -52.54 5.29 9.96
CA PRO A 543 -51.12 5.10 10.35
C PRO A 543 -50.71 3.79 11.12
N GLY A 544 -49.39 3.52 11.18
CA GLY A 544 -48.68 3.34 12.47
C GLY A 544 -48.24 1.95 12.97
N ALA A 545 -46.92 1.80 13.26
CA ALA A 545 -46.35 0.91 14.28
C ALA A 545 -44.96 1.42 14.76
N LYS A 546 -44.59 1.17 16.03
CA LYS A 546 -43.33 1.64 16.67
C LYS A 546 -42.12 0.71 16.39
N PRO A 547 -40.88 1.18 16.58
CA PRO A 547 -39.65 0.42 16.33
C PRO A 547 -39.24 -0.48 17.51
N GLY A 548 -38.52 -1.56 17.19
CA GLY A 548 -37.64 -2.26 18.14
C GLY A 548 -37.56 -3.78 17.99
N THR A 549 -36.50 -4.26 17.34
CA THR A 549 -35.85 -5.55 17.68
C THR A 549 -34.34 -5.40 17.44
N ALA A 550 -33.51 -5.96 18.31
CA ALA A 550 -32.05 -5.96 18.15
C ALA A 550 -31.59 -6.97 17.06
N PRO A 551 -30.36 -6.85 16.52
CA PRO A 551 -29.81 -7.84 15.61
C PRO A 551 -29.72 -9.22 16.28
N GLY A 552 -30.35 -10.22 15.66
CA GLY A 552 -30.14 -11.62 16.01
C GLY A 552 -28.79 -12.10 15.48
N THR A 553 -28.18 -13.06 16.20
CA THR A 553 -26.93 -13.71 15.80
C THR A 553 -27.19 -14.73 14.69
N ASP A 554 -27.06 -14.31 13.43
CA ASP A 554 -26.97 -15.25 12.31
C ASP A 554 -25.52 -15.70 12.13
N SER A 555 -25.16 -16.79 12.81
CA SER A 555 -23.94 -17.56 12.58
C SER A 555 -24.26 -18.84 11.81
N ASP A 556 -24.78 -18.69 10.59
CA ASP A 556 -24.77 -19.75 9.58
C ASP A 556 -24.99 -19.15 8.17
N SER A 557 -23.92 -18.59 7.57
CA SER A 557 -23.95 -18.25 6.14
C SER A 557 -24.01 -19.56 5.35
N PRO A 558 -25.03 -19.78 4.50
CA PRO A 558 -25.17 -21.05 3.81
C PRO A 558 -23.98 -21.26 2.87
N HIS A 559 -23.16 -22.27 3.18
CA HIS A 559 -22.14 -22.81 2.28
C HIS A 559 -22.83 -23.35 1.02
N THR A 560 -23.04 -22.46 0.05
CA THR A 560 -23.50 -22.83 -1.29
C THR A 560 -22.42 -23.74 -1.86
N GLN A 561 -22.75 -25.01 -2.07
CA GLN A 561 -21.87 -26.00 -2.69
C GLN A 561 -21.46 -25.49 -4.08
N ALA A 562 -20.30 -24.87 -4.17
CA ALA A 562 -19.77 -24.33 -5.41
C ALA A 562 -19.38 -25.46 -6.37
N ASP A 563 -19.62 -25.27 -7.67
CA ASP A 563 -19.11 -26.18 -8.69
C ASP A 563 -17.57 -26.13 -8.66
N PRO A 564 -16.85 -27.25 -8.47
CA PRO A 564 -15.38 -27.28 -8.47
C PRO A 564 -14.73 -26.85 -9.80
N ARG A 565 -15.53 -26.49 -10.82
CA ARG A 565 -15.12 -25.81 -12.06
C ARG A 565 -15.08 -24.28 -11.97
N LEU A 566 -15.26 -23.68 -10.79
CA LEU A 566 -15.28 -22.23 -10.62
C LEU A 566 -13.88 -21.65 -10.85
N ILE A 567 -13.62 -21.27 -12.11
CA ILE A 567 -12.35 -20.70 -12.56
C ILE A 567 -12.31 -19.22 -12.19
N LEU A 568 -11.23 -18.79 -11.53
CA LEU A 568 -10.89 -17.41 -11.27
C LEU A 568 -9.69 -17.01 -12.14
N ASN A 569 -9.87 -16.11 -13.12
CA ASN A 569 -8.80 -15.68 -14.03
C ASN A 569 -8.54 -14.15 -14.12
N ASP A 570 -9.29 -13.33 -13.38
CA ASP A 570 -9.17 -11.86 -13.35
C ASP A 570 -9.55 -11.29 -11.97
N GLY A 571 -8.81 -10.29 -11.47
CA GLY A 571 -9.12 -9.59 -10.21
C GLY A 571 -8.47 -10.18 -8.94
N HIS A 572 -8.79 -9.57 -7.79
CA HIS A 572 -8.14 -9.79 -6.50
C HIS A 572 -8.61 -11.06 -5.77
N VAL A 573 -7.66 -11.83 -5.21
CA VAL A 573 -7.93 -12.93 -4.27
C VAL A 573 -6.85 -13.03 -3.19
N ASP A 574 -7.23 -13.37 -1.96
CA ASP A 574 -6.29 -13.68 -0.86
C ASP A 574 -6.45 -15.11 -0.35
N ILE A 575 -5.33 -15.81 -0.20
CA ILE A 575 -5.26 -16.98 0.69
C ILE A 575 -5.21 -16.46 2.13
N GLN A 576 -6.30 -16.63 2.88
CA GLN A 576 -6.53 -15.95 4.15
C GLN A 576 -6.37 -16.90 5.34
N ALA A 577 -5.53 -16.51 6.30
CA ALA A 577 -5.54 -17.03 7.66
C ALA A 577 -6.66 -16.35 8.45
N ARG A 578 -7.50 -17.15 9.11
CA ARG A 578 -8.61 -16.66 9.94
C ARG A 578 -8.72 -17.44 11.23
N LEU A 579 -9.37 -16.85 12.24
CA LEU A 579 -9.72 -17.56 13.46
C LEU A 579 -11.19 -18.00 13.40
N GLU A 580 -11.41 -19.31 13.43
CA GLU A 580 -12.76 -19.89 13.55
C GLU A 580 -13.42 -19.42 14.86
N ALA A 581 -14.76 -19.46 14.93
CA ALA A 581 -15.50 -19.06 16.14
C ALA A 581 -15.15 -19.85 17.42
N ASN A 582 -14.48 -21.00 17.27
CA ASN A 582 -13.95 -21.83 18.35
C ASN A 582 -12.51 -21.45 18.79
N GLY A 583 -11.92 -20.40 18.18
CA GLY A 583 -10.57 -19.92 18.43
C GLY A 583 -9.45 -20.63 17.65
N ARG A 584 -9.74 -21.66 16.84
CA ARG A 584 -8.74 -22.36 16.01
C ARG A 584 -8.33 -21.51 14.80
N LEU A 585 -7.05 -21.65 14.44
CA LEU A 585 -6.53 -21.21 13.16
C LEU A 585 -7.16 -22.03 12.02
N GLY A 586 -7.78 -21.33 11.08
CA GLY A 586 -8.35 -21.85 9.83
C GLY A 586 -7.73 -21.18 8.61
N ILE A 587 -8.06 -21.70 7.44
CA ILE A 587 -7.68 -21.16 6.13
C ILE A 587 -8.93 -21.02 5.26
N ALA A 588 -8.96 -19.98 4.43
CA ALA A 588 -9.99 -19.78 3.41
C ALA A 588 -9.42 -18.96 2.24
N LEU A 589 -10.24 -18.80 1.20
CA LEU A 589 -9.97 -17.87 0.10
C LEU A 589 -10.95 -16.69 0.21
N LYS A 590 -10.43 -15.46 0.30
CA LYS A 590 -11.21 -14.25 0.06
C LYS A 590 -11.20 -13.98 -1.43
N ASP A 591 -12.35 -14.13 -2.07
CA ASP A 591 -12.59 -13.91 -3.50
C ASP A 591 -13.31 -12.57 -3.71
N ASP A 592 -12.56 -11.59 -4.19
CA ASP A 592 -13.06 -10.25 -4.56
C ASP A 592 -13.12 -10.08 -6.08
N THR A 593 -12.94 -11.15 -6.86
CA THR A 593 -12.91 -11.10 -8.34
C THR A 593 -14.24 -10.70 -8.95
N ARG A 594 -15.33 -10.96 -8.24
CA ARG A 594 -16.72 -10.83 -8.69
C ARG A 594 -17.06 -11.57 -10.00
N GLN A 595 -16.24 -12.54 -10.43
CA GLN A 595 -16.51 -13.31 -11.65
C GLN A 595 -17.78 -14.17 -11.52
N HIS A 596 -18.11 -14.61 -10.29
CA HIS A 596 -19.21 -15.54 -10.00
C HIS A 596 -20.14 -15.08 -8.87
N ALA A 597 -19.97 -13.84 -8.40
CA ALA A 597 -20.80 -13.19 -7.37
C ALA A 597 -20.69 -11.66 -7.54
N HIS A 598 -21.64 -10.89 -7.00
CA HIS A 598 -21.60 -9.42 -7.08
C HIS A 598 -20.95 -8.73 -5.88
N SER A 599 -20.49 -9.51 -4.90
CA SER A 599 -19.88 -9.06 -3.64
C SER A 599 -18.72 -10.00 -3.25
N SER A 600 -17.85 -9.57 -2.34
CA SER A 600 -16.80 -10.41 -1.74
C SER A 600 -17.33 -11.75 -1.25
N GLN A 601 -16.61 -12.84 -1.53
CA GLN A 601 -16.98 -14.19 -1.08
C GLN A 601 -15.85 -14.82 -0.26
N VAL A 602 -16.19 -15.56 0.79
CA VAL A 602 -15.23 -16.45 1.46
C VAL A 602 -15.48 -17.88 1.00
N ARG A 603 -14.47 -18.51 0.39
CA ARG A 603 -14.55 -19.83 -0.24
C ARG A 603 -13.53 -20.80 0.34
N GLU A 604 -13.74 -22.09 0.12
CA GLU A 604 -12.68 -23.11 0.28
C GLU A 604 -11.78 -23.07 -0.96
N LEU A 605 -10.44 -23.14 -0.81
CA LEU A 605 -9.51 -23.14 -1.95
C LEU A 605 -9.77 -24.31 -2.92
N SER A 606 -10.25 -25.44 -2.41
CA SER A 606 -10.58 -26.64 -3.19
C SER A 606 -11.87 -26.53 -4.01
N SER A 607 -12.64 -25.46 -3.82
CA SER A 607 -13.87 -25.16 -4.58
C SER A 607 -13.65 -24.32 -5.82
N VAL A 608 -12.41 -23.86 -6.07
CA VAL A 608 -12.06 -22.99 -7.21
C VAL A 608 -10.79 -23.46 -7.92
N ALA A 609 -10.58 -22.94 -9.12
CA ALA A 609 -9.31 -23.05 -9.83
C ALA A 609 -8.78 -21.65 -10.20
N PHE A 610 -7.56 -21.33 -9.77
CA PHE A 610 -6.85 -20.15 -10.27
C PHE A 610 -6.42 -20.40 -11.72
N ALA A 611 -6.55 -19.43 -12.61
CA ALA A 611 -6.20 -19.58 -14.02
C ALA A 611 -5.35 -18.45 -14.57
N LEU A 612 -4.23 -18.85 -15.18
CA LEU A 612 -3.29 -18.01 -15.92
C LEU A 612 -3.50 -18.30 -17.40
N ASP A 613 -4.24 -17.45 -18.11
CA ASP A 613 -4.47 -17.60 -19.55
C ASP A 613 -3.25 -17.11 -20.35
N ASP A 614 -3.22 -17.32 -21.67
CA ASP A 614 -2.07 -17.06 -22.53
C ASP A 614 -1.62 -15.59 -22.57
N ASN A 615 -2.47 -14.65 -22.14
CA ASN A 615 -2.14 -13.22 -21.96
C ASN A 615 -1.24 -12.94 -20.74
N THR A 616 -0.96 -13.94 -19.91
CA THR A 616 0.01 -13.87 -18.80
C THR A 616 1.39 -14.42 -19.20
N ARG A 617 1.52 -14.93 -20.43
CA ARG A 617 2.74 -15.53 -20.96
C ARG A 617 3.79 -14.46 -21.26
N ARG A 618 4.96 -14.59 -20.66
CA ARG A 618 6.13 -13.72 -20.85
C ARG A 618 7.28 -14.47 -21.52
N SER A 619 8.07 -13.76 -22.31
CA SER A 619 9.37 -14.23 -22.81
C SER A 619 10.47 -13.81 -21.83
N THR A 620 11.43 -14.69 -21.56
CA THR A 620 12.63 -14.33 -20.79
C THR A 620 13.50 -13.40 -21.65
N PRO A 621 13.85 -12.17 -21.20
CA PRO A 621 14.64 -11.24 -22.01
C PRO A 621 15.96 -11.85 -22.51
N ARG A 622 16.34 -11.59 -23.77
CA ARG A 622 17.61 -12.10 -24.34
C ARG A 622 18.85 -11.47 -23.72
N THR A 623 18.74 -10.26 -23.19
CA THR A 623 19.77 -9.62 -22.38
C THR A 623 19.84 -10.29 -21.01
N PRO A 624 21.03 -10.64 -20.49
CA PRO A 624 21.18 -10.98 -19.08
C PRO A 624 20.59 -9.83 -18.25
N SER A 625 19.78 -10.15 -17.23
CA SER A 625 19.36 -9.14 -16.26
C SER A 625 20.62 -8.59 -15.58
N GLY A 626 21.04 -7.38 -15.95
CA GLY A 626 22.24 -6.73 -15.41
C GLY A 626 22.16 -6.44 -13.90
N ALA A 627 20.97 -6.59 -13.31
CA ALA A 627 20.80 -6.72 -11.87
C ALA A 627 21.44 -8.03 -11.39
N ALA A 628 22.48 -7.92 -10.54
CA ALA A 628 23.13 -9.08 -9.91
C ALA A 628 22.13 -9.99 -9.15
N ASN A 629 21.00 -9.42 -8.74
CA ASN A 629 19.92 -10.08 -8.00
C ASN A 629 18.59 -10.13 -8.79
N GLY A 630 18.63 -10.20 -10.13
CA GLY A 630 17.45 -10.47 -10.95
C GLY A 630 16.85 -11.87 -10.71
N PRO A 631 15.68 -12.19 -11.30
CA PRO A 631 14.96 -13.44 -11.07
C PRO A 631 15.61 -14.64 -11.80
N ASN A 632 16.83 -14.99 -11.37
CA ASN A 632 17.72 -16.00 -11.98
C ASN A 632 17.19 -17.45 -11.85
N PHE A 633 16.06 -17.65 -11.17
CA PHE A 633 15.32 -18.91 -11.06
C PHE A 633 14.30 -19.12 -12.19
N LEU A 634 14.03 -18.09 -13.00
CA LEU A 634 13.22 -18.20 -14.21
C LEU A 634 13.99 -18.95 -15.31
N PRO A 635 13.28 -19.54 -16.30
CA PRO A 635 13.92 -20.31 -17.37
C PRO A 635 14.99 -19.52 -18.13
N THR A 636 16.05 -20.19 -18.59
CA THR A 636 17.11 -19.53 -19.37
C THR A 636 16.60 -19.14 -20.76
N PRO A 637 16.91 -17.93 -21.28
CA PRO A 637 16.56 -17.53 -22.64
C PRO A 637 17.09 -18.48 -23.73
N PRO A 638 16.36 -18.72 -24.83
CA PRO A 638 15.03 -18.20 -25.14
C PRO A 638 13.92 -19.13 -24.64
N ALA A 639 13.29 -18.79 -23.51
CA ALA A 639 12.20 -19.56 -22.93
C ALA A 639 10.98 -18.67 -22.64
N LYS A 640 9.81 -19.32 -22.48
CA LYS A 640 8.55 -18.68 -22.07
C LYS A 640 8.13 -19.20 -20.71
N TYR A 641 7.47 -18.35 -19.94
CA TYR A 641 6.87 -18.64 -18.64
C TYR A 641 5.55 -17.88 -18.52
N TYR A 642 4.73 -18.17 -17.51
CA TYR A 642 3.51 -17.44 -17.21
C TYR A 642 3.72 -16.65 -15.92
N LEU A 643 3.26 -15.40 -15.90
CA LEU A 643 3.48 -14.44 -14.80
C LEU A 643 2.17 -13.76 -14.41
N LEU A 644 1.80 -13.90 -13.14
CA LEU A 644 0.93 -12.94 -12.48
C LEU A 644 1.83 -11.88 -11.83
N ASP A 645 1.58 -10.62 -12.19
CA ASP A 645 2.43 -9.51 -11.82
C ASP A 645 2.21 -9.14 -10.33
N GLN A 646 3.22 -8.55 -9.67
CA GLN A 646 3.11 -8.13 -8.27
C GLN A 646 2.05 -7.02 -8.08
N GLU A 647 1.84 -6.20 -9.10
CA GLU A 647 0.85 -5.14 -9.15
C GLU A 647 -0.43 -5.64 -9.84
N GLN A 648 -1.61 -5.17 -9.41
CA GLN A 648 -2.88 -5.58 -9.99
C GLN A 648 -2.96 -5.15 -11.47
N ARG A 649 -3.11 -6.11 -12.38
CA ARG A 649 -3.31 -5.89 -13.82
C ARG A 649 -4.65 -6.48 -14.27
N GLN A 650 -5.43 -5.72 -15.06
CA GLN A 650 -6.70 -6.23 -15.58
C GLN A 650 -6.51 -7.37 -16.58
N GLY A 651 -7.47 -8.30 -16.60
CA GLY A 651 -7.40 -9.52 -17.39
C GLY A 651 -6.40 -10.55 -16.83
N ALA A 652 -6.00 -10.43 -15.57
CA ALA A 652 -5.14 -11.38 -14.89
C ALA A 652 -5.57 -11.52 -13.42
N LEU A 653 -5.53 -12.74 -12.90
CA LEU A 653 -5.77 -12.99 -11.48
C LEU A 653 -4.64 -12.33 -10.66
N TRP A 654 -4.97 -11.71 -9.54
CA TRP A 654 -4.00 -11.09 -8.64
C TRP A 654 -4.06 -11.78 -7.26
N PRO A 655 -3.31 -12.89 -7.08
CA PRO A 655 -3.32 -13.67 -5.85
C PRO A 655 -2.34 -13.13 -4.81
N GLY A 656 -2.85 -12.94 -3.60
CA GLY A 656 -2.11 -12.54 -2.40
C GLY A 656 -2.37 -13.50 -1.26
N TRP A 657 -2.02 -13.05 -0.06
CA TRP A 657 -2.34 -13.70 1.20
C TRP A 657 -2.64 -12.67 2.28
N SER A 658 -3.47 -13.08 3.24
CA SER A 658 -3.89 -12.20 4.33
C SER A 658 -3.88 -12.91 5.70
N THR A 659 -3.40 -12.18 6.70
CA THR A 659 -3.45 -12.51 8.13
C THR A 659 -4.22 -11.43 8.91
N THR A 660 -5.01 -10.57 8.24
CA THR A 660 -5.77 -9.47 8.86
C THR A 660 -6.92 -9.91 9.74
N GLU A 661 -7.38 -11.17 9.62
CA GLU A 661 -8.32 -11.80 10.57
C GLU A 661 -7.61 -12.47 11.77
N VAL A 662 -6.31 -12.19 11.96
CA VAL A 662 -5.54 -12.60 13.15
C VAL A 662 -4.87 -11.37 13.77
N ASP A 663 -5.41 -10.94 14.91
CA ASP A 663 -4.86 -9.83 15.71
C ASP A 663 -3.40 -10.12 16.15
N ALA A 664 -2.55 -9.09 16.11
CA ALA A 664 -1.14 -9.20 16.47
C ALA A 664 -0.93 -9.48 17.98
N GLU A 665 -1.90 -9.16 18.83
CA GLU A 665 -1.92 -9.52 20.25
C GLU A 665 -2.10 -11.03 20.46
N ARG A 666 -2.63 -11.77 19.48
CA ARG A 666 -2.85 -13.21 19.53
C ARG A 666 -1.74 -14.02 18.87
N ALA A 667 -1.06 -13.44 17.88
CA ALA A 667 0.04 -14.09 17.16
C ALA A 667 1.09 -13.06 16.71
N GLU A 668 2.36 -13.32 16.99
CA GLU A 668 3.45 -12.47 16.46
C GLU A 668 3.64 -12.68 14.95
N SER A 669 3.51 -13.94 14.49
CA SER A 669 3.71 -14.32 13.08
C SER A 669 2.95 -15.59 12.71
N LEU A 670 2.74 -15.74 11.40
CA LEU A 670 2.10 -16.89 10.76
C LEU A 670 2.92 -17.32 9.54
N THR A 671 2.92 -18.62 9.27
CA THR A 671 3.56 -19.21 8.10
C THR A 671 2.50 -19.80 7.17
N LEU A 672 2.42 -19.28 5.94
CA LEU A 672 1.67 -19.89 4.84
C LEU A 672 2.55 -20.95 4.19
N HIS A 673 2.05 -22.18 4.08
CA HIS A 673 2.66 -23.27 3.32
C HIS A 673 1.88 -23.49 2.03
N LEU A 674 2.58 -23.64 0.91
CA LEU A 674 2.06 -23.96 -0.42
C LEU A 674 2.89 -25.12 -1.01
N GLU A 675 2.63 -26.33 -0.52
CA GLU A 675 3.37 -27.54 -0.87
C GLU A 675 2.90 -28.13 -2.22
N PRO A 676 3.80 -28.64 -3.08
CA PRO A 676 3.37 -29.26 -4.34
C PRO A 676 2.78 -30.66 -4.12
N ARG A 677 1.48 -30.82 -4.36
CA ARG A 677 0.84 -32.15 -4.46
C ARG A 677 1.11 -32.80 -5.82
N SER A 678 1.02 -32.03 -6.90
CA SER A 678 1.33 -32.46 -8.26
C SER A 678 1.62 -31.24 -9.14
N ILE A 679 2.65 -31.30 -9.97
CA ILE A 679 2.99 -30.24 -10.95
C ILE A 679 3.39 -30.88 -12.29
N PRO A 680 3.32 -30.15 -13.43
CA PRO A 680 3.71 -30.70 -14.72
C PRO A 680 5.18 -31.14 -14.74
N LYS A 681 5.50 -32.19 -15.49
CA LYS A 681 6.86 -32.77 -15.51
C LYS A 681 7.89 -31.76 -16.00
N GLY A 682 8.91 -31.50 -15.16
CA GLY A 682 9.98 -30.54 -15.47
C GLY A 682 9.59 -29.08 -15.26
N ALA A 683 8.39 -28.84 -14.71
CA ALA A 683 7.94 -27.50 -14.35
C ALA A 683 8.37 -27.12 -12.92
N SER A 684 8.23 -25.83 -12.64
CA SER A 684 8.41 -25.20 -11.34
C SER A 684 7.44 -24.04 -11.18
N TYR A 685 7.24 -23.62 -9.94
CA TYR A 685 6.50 -22.42 -9.58
C TYR A 685 7.29 -21.61 -8.55
N HIS A 686 7.16 -20.30 -8.61
CA HIS A 686 7.90 -19.36 -7.77
C HIS A 686 6.98 -18.21 -7.36
N VAL A 687 7.17 -17.70 -6.14
CA VAL A 687 6.53 -16.47 -5.65
C VAL A 687 7.64 -15.55 -5.18
N PHE A 688 7.62 -14.28 -5.59
CA PHE A 688 8.71 -13.35 -5.33
C PHE A 688 8.25 -11.89 -5.38
N THR A 689 8.96 -11.01 -4.67
CA THR A 689 8.77 -9.56 -4.82
C THR A 689 9.89 -8.94 -5.67
N LEU A 690 9.57 -7.83 -6.32
CA LEU A 690 10.48 -7.03 -7.14
C LEU A 690 10.63 -5.64 -6.52
N GLY A 691 11.83 -5.32 -6.04
CA GLY A 691 12.20 -3.99 -5.54
C GLY A 691 12.27 -2.95 -6.66
N THR A 692 12.25 -1.67 -6.27
CA THR A 692 12.31 -0.50 -7.17
C THR A 692 13.44 -0.60 -8.20
N PHE A 693 14.62 -1.13 -7.82
CA PHE A 693 15.77 -1.25 -8.70
C PHE A 693 15.97 -2.66 -9.28
N GLY A 694 14.96 -3.53 -9.13
CA GLY A 694 14.92 -4.87 -9.70
C GLY A 694 15.55 -5.95 -8.82
N GLU A 695 15.85 -5.65 -7.55
CA GLU A 695 16.20 -6.68 -6.58
C GLU A 695 15.03 -7.66 -6.43
N THR A 696 15.30 -8.95 -6.66
CA THR A 696 14.29 -9.99 -6.48
C THR A 696 14.43 -10.63 -5.11
N THR A 697 13.35 -10.64 -4.32
CA THR A 697 13.28 -11.44 -3.09
C THR A 697 12.44 -12.68 -3.35
N GLU A 698 13.08 -13.85 -3.37
CA GLU A 698 12.40 -15.14 -3.46
C GLU A 698 11.59 -15.40 -2.18
N LEU A 699 10.29 -15.68 -2.30
CA LEU A 699 9.39 -16.07 -1.21
C LEU A 699 9.01 -17.55 -1.28
N ILE A 700 8.84 -18.07 -2.50
CA ILE A 700 8.72 -19.50 -2.81
C ILE A 700 9.60 -19.78 -4.03
N ASN A 701 10.35 -20.88 -3.95
CA ASN A 701 11.09 -21.43 -5.09
C ASN A 701 11.00 -22.96 -5.04
N SER A 702 10.13 -23.52 -5.87
CA SER A 702 9.87 -24.97 -5.87
C SER A 702 11.07 -25.82 -6.31
N THR A 703 12.13 -25.20 -6.88
CA THR A 703 13.37 -25.92 -7.26
C THR A 703 14.36 -26.03 -6.11
N ARG A 704 14.13 -25.30 -5.01
CA ARG A 704 14.95 -25.30 -3.78
C ARG A 704 14.19 -25.84 -2.56
N GLU A 705 13.05 -26.50 -2.78
CA GLU A 705 12.12 -26.99 -1.74
C GLU A 705 11.60 -25.88 -0.80
N MET A 706 11.73 -24.62 -1.21
CA MET A 706 11.26 -23.44 -0.48
C MET A 706 9.79 -23.19 -0.81
N THR A 707 8.90 -23.73 0.03
CA THR A 707 7.45 -23.82 -0.23
C THR A 707 6.59 -23.09 0.81
N SER A 708 7.19 -22.23 1.64
CA SER A 708 6.46 -21.49 2.67
C SER A 708 6.97 -20.06 2.84
N ILE A 709 6.04 -19.18 3.21
CA ILE A 709 6.25 -17.75 3.46
C ILE A 709 5.90 -17.52 4.93
N THR A 710 6.77 -16.84 5.69
CA THR A 710 6.46 -16.42 7.07
C THR A 710 6.31 -14.91 7.11
N MET A 711 5.25 -14.43 7.75
CA MET A 711 4.86 -13.02 7.81
C MET A 711 4.36 -12.68 9.23
N PRO A 712 4.38 -11.40 9.64
CA PRO A 712 3.65 -10.96 10.82
C PRO A 712 2.15 -11.24 10.73
N ALA A 713 1.47 -11.24 11.87
CA ALA A 713 0.01 -11.16 11.91
C ALA A 713 -0.48 -9.75 11.55
N ASN A 714 -1.76 -9.62 11.20
CA ASN A 714 -2.36 -8.38 10.69
C ASN A 714 -1.69 -7.78 9.44
N ILE A 715 -1.30 -8.64 8.49
CA ILE A 715 -0.68 -8.28 7.20
C ILE A 715 -1.56 -8.79 6.07
N HIS A 716 -1.80 -7.97 5.05
CA HIS A 716 -2.25 -8.43 3.74
C HIS A 716 -1.15 -8.08 2.72
N ALA A 717 -0.82 -8.97 1.79
CA ALA A 717 0.26 -8.74 0.82
C ALA A 717 0.11 -9.51 -0.49
N HIS A 718 0.63 -8.91 -1.57
CA HIS A 718 0.79 -9.51 -2.89
C HIS A 718 2.26 -9.63 -3.31
N ALA A 719 2.52 -10.58 -4.20
CA ALA A 719 3.81 -10.82 -4.82
C ALA A 719 3.60 -11.29 -6.27
N ALA A 720 4.65 -11.32 -7.07
CA ALA A 720 4.61 -11.91 -8.40
C ALA A 720 4.62 -13.44 -8.31
N TRP A 721 3.80 -14.12 -9.13
CA TRP A 721 3.76 -15.59 -9.22
C TRP A 721 4.17 -16.04 -10.62
N ALA A 722 5.21 -16.85 -10.72
CA ALA A 722 5.72 -17.37 -11.99
C ALA A 722 5.60 -18.89 -12.11
N PHE A 723 5.12 -19.36 -13.27
CA PHE A 723 4.97 -20.77 -13.61
C PHE A 723 5.74 -21.08 -14.89
N THR A 724 6.64 -22.06 -14.85
CA THR A 724 7.64 -22.26 -15.92
C THR A 724 7.18 -23.16 -17.06
N GLN A 725 6.01 -23.81 -16.97
CA GLN A 725 5.40 -24.61 -18.04
C GLN A 725 3.86 -24.47 -17.99
N PRO A 726 3.16 -24.63 -19.13
CA PRO A 726 1.71 -24.79 -19.12
C PRO A 726 1.32 -26.16 -18.53
N GLY A 727 0.09 -26.25 -18.00
CA GLY A 727 -0.46 -27.46 -17.42
C GLY A 727 -1.28 -27.20 -16.16
N VAL A 728 -1.41 -28.22 -15.32
CA VAL A 728 -2.18 -28.19 -14.08
C VAL A 728 -1.25 -28.41 -12.90
N TYR A 729 -1.32 -27.50 -11.94
CA TYR A 729 -0.60 -27.56 -10.68
C TYR A 729 -1.63 -27.75 -9.56
N LEU A 730 -1.40 -28.72 -8.68
CA LEU A 730 -2.16 -28.93 -7.45
C LEU A 730 -1.24 -28.62 -6.28
N LEU A 731 -1.60 -27.63 -5.47
CA LEU A 731 -0.82 -27.17 -4.32
C LEU A 731 -1.61 -27.38 -3.04
N ASP A 732 -1.02 -27.96 -2.00
CA ASP A 732 -1.63 -28.06 -0.68
C ASP A 732 -1.29 -26.82 0.15
N ALA A 733 -2.32 -26.04 0.46
CA ALA A 733 -2.24 -24.80 1.22
C ALA A 733 -2.62 -25.01 2.68
N SER A 734 -1.85 -24.43 3.61
CA SER A 734 -2.20 -24.38 5.04
C SER A 734 -1.44 -23.28 5.76
N TYR A 735 -1.96 -22.83 6.91
CA TYR A 735 -1.27 -21.95 7.83
C TYR A 735 -0.80 -22.68 9.08
N SER A 736 0.36 -22.27 9.61
CA SER A 736 0.81 -22.62 10.97
C SER A 736 1.32 -21.38 11.71
N GLY A 737 1.28 -21.40 13.04
CA GLY A 737 1.89 -20.36 13.87
C GLY A 737 1.71 -20.65 15.35
N THR A 738 1.89 -19.62 16.17
CA THR A 738 1.57 -19.67 17.61
C THR A 738 0.41 -18.72 17.87
N ILE A 739 -0.72 -19.26 18.34
CA ILE A 739 -1.92 -18.50 18.70
C ILE A 739 -2.07 -18.56 20.22
N ASP A 740 -2.18 -17.40 20.88
CA ASP A 740 -2.32 -17.26 22.34
C ASP A 740 -1.26 -18.05 23.14
N GLY A 741 -0.04 -18.15 22.61
CA GLY A 741 1.08 -18.89 23.19
C GLY A 741 1.11 -20.41 22.92
N ALA A 742 0.14 -20.95 22.16
CA ALA A 742 0.08 -22.37 21.79
C ALA A 742 0.34 -22.60 20.29
N PRO A 743 1.10 -23.64 19.89
CA PRO A 743 1.23 -24.01 18.48
C PRO A 743 -0.11 -24.36 17.84
N ALA A 744 -0.41 -23.78 16.68
CA ALA A 744 -1.63 -24.00 15.93
C ALA A 744 -1.34 -24.24 14.45
N SER A 745 -2.25 -24.95 13.79
CA SER A 745 -2.23 -25.18 12.34
C SER A 745 -3.65 -25.31 11.79
N SER A 746 -3.88 -24.81 10.59
CA SER A 746 -5.14 -24.97 9.87
C SER A 746 -5.29 -26.40 9.33
N GLY A 747 -6.49 -26.72 8.81
CA GLY A 747 -6.59 -27.82 7.85
C GLY A 747 -5.77 -27.52 6.59
N LYS A 748 -5.37 -28.57 5.84
CA LYS A 748 -4.85 -28.42 4.47
C LYS A 748 -6.01 -28.34 3.49
N GLN A 749 -6.03 -27.31 2.65
CA GLN A 749 -6.92 -27.22 1.49
C GLN A 749 -6.08 -27.29 0.21
N CYS A 750 -6.50 -28.09 -0.75
CA CYS A 750 -5.86 -28.17 -2.06
C CYS A 750 -6.32 -26.99 -2.94
N LEU A 751 -5.39 -26.34 -3.62
CA LEU A 751 -5.60 -25.29 -4.62
C LEU A 751 -5.27 -25.85 -6.02
N THR A 752 -6.19 -25.68 -6.97
CA THR A 752 -5.94 -25.99 -8.38
C THR A 752 -5.45 -24.73 -9.10
N VAL A 753 -4.33 -24.80 -9.81
CA VAL A 753 -3.84 -23.71 -10.69
C VAL A 753 -3.70 -24.23 -12.12
N LEU A 754 -4.37 -23.56 -13.05
CA LEU A 754 -4.43 -23.86 -14.48
C LEU A 754 -3.54 -22.87 -15.22
N VAL A 755 -2.53 -23.36 -15.95
CA VAL A 755 -1.55 -22.51 -16.63
C VAL A 755 -1.58 -22.75 -18.14
N GLY A 756 -1.88 -21.69 -18.89
CA GLY A 756 -2.07 -21.69 -20.33
C GLY A 756 -3.49 -22.06 -20.77
N HIS A 757 -3.92 -21.48 -21.90
CA HIS A 757 -5.30 -21.54 -22.40
C HIS A 757 -5.84 -22.98 -22.51
N GLN A 758 -5.02 -23.91 -22.98
CA GLN A 758 -5.41 -25.31 -23.16
C GLN A 758 -5.76 -26.00 -21.82
N ALA A 759 -5.05 -25.71 -20.74
CA ALA A 759 -5.37 -26.26 -19.41
C ALA A 759 -6.72 -25.77 -18.89
N ILE A 760 -7.07 -24.51 -19.20
CA ILE A 760 -8.37 -23.91 -18.87
C ILE A 760 -9.49 -24.60 -19.65
N LEU A 761 -9.31 -24.84 -20.96
CA LEU A 761 -10.29 -25.54 -21.80
C LEU A 761 -10.50 -27.00 -21.38
N ASP A 762 -9.43 -27.72 -21.05
CA ASP A 762 -9.51 -29.11 -20.61
C ASP A 762 -10.13 -29.22 -19.21
N HIS A 763 -9.90 -28.26 -18.31
CA HIS A 763 -10.57 -28.21 -17.01
C HIS A 763 -12.08 -27.95 -17.14
N ARG A 764 -12.47 -26.96 -17.97
CA ARG A 764 -13.90 -26.74 -18.33
C ARG A 764 -14.55 -27.98 -18.93
N SER A 765 -13.77 -28.80 -19.64
CA SER A 765 -14.20 -30.07 -20.23
C SER A 765 -14.21 -31.27 -19.25
N GLY A 766 -13.78 -31.09 -17.99
CA GLY A 766 -13.66 -32.17 -17.01
C GLY A 766 -12.56 -33.19 -17.32
N LYS A 767 -11.50 -32.78 -18.04
CA LYS A 767 -10.40 -33.65 -18.49
C LYS A 767 -9.11 -33.49 -17.67
N THR A 768 -9.03 -32.50 -16.80
CA THR A 768 -7.89 -32.28 -15.90
C THR A 768 -8.16 -32.85 -14.51
N PRO A 769 -7.14 -33.33 -13.78
CA PRO A 769 -7.26 -33.53 -12.34
C PRO A 769 -7.59 -32.21 -11.63
N SER A 770 -8.50 -32.24 -10.68
CA SER A 770 -8.82 -31.13 -9.78
C SER A 770 -8.69 -31.56 -8.31
N CYS A 771 -8.68 -30.59 -7.41
CA CYS A 771 -8.73 -30.85 -5.97
C CYS A 771 -9.99 -31.62 -5.52
N ALA A 772 -11.09 -31.59 -6.29
CA ALA A 772 -12.32 -32.32 -6.00
C ALA A 772 -12.25 -33.82 -6.41
N ASP A 773 -11.33 -34.20 -7.30
CA ASP A 773 -11.21 -35.59 -7.80
C ASP A 773 -10.40 -36.50 -6.85
N THR A 774 -9.84 -35.94 -5.77
CA THR A 774 -9.01 -36.67 -4.80
C THR A 774 -9.73 -36.77 -3.45
N PRO A 775 -10.08 -37.96 -2.94
CA PRO A 775 -10.76 -38.09 -1.65
C PRO A 775 -9.92 -37.52 -0.51
N THR A 776 -10.48 -36.57 0.25
CA THR A 776 -9.92 -36.13 1.53
C THR A 776 -9.84 -37.34 2.47
N ALA A 777 -8.67 -37.56 3.09
CA ALA A 777 -8.51 -38.62 4.09
C ALA A 777 -9.51 -38.41 5.23
N GLY A 778 -10.43 -39.37 5.39
CA GLY A 778 -11.64 -39.17 6.18
C GLY A 778 -11.41 -38.99 7.68
N THR A 779 -12.32 -38.23 8.29
CA THR A 779 -12.48 -38.14 9.75
C THR A 779 -12.58 -39.55 10.36
N PRO A 780 -11.83 -39.87 11.43
CA PRO A 780 -11.86 -41.19 12.03
C PRO A 780 -13.24 -41.45 12.65
N THR A 781 -13.98 -42.41 12.08
CA THR A 781 -15.25 -42.89 12.62
C THR A 781 -14.97 -44.07 13.57
N PRO A 782 -15.55 -44.14 14.78
CA PRO A 782 -15.21 -45.18 15.75
C PRO A 782 -15.56 -46.61 15.29
N ASP A 783 -14.65 -47.55 15.56
CA ASP A 783 -14.77 -48.98 15.23
C ASP A 783 -15.96 -49.69 15.90
N THR A 784 -16.46 -50.73 15.23
CA THR A 784 -17.01 -51.94 15.89
C THR A 784 -16.74 -53.16 14.98
N PRO A 785 -16.22 -54.29 15.50
CA PRO A 785 -15.52 -55.28 14.68
C PRO A 785 -16.38 -56.46 14.20
N ALA A 786 -16.02 -57.04 13.05
CA ALA A 786 -16.38 -58.39 12.66
C ALA A 786 -15.14 -59.08 12.06
N GLY A 787 -14.74 -60.22 12.63
CA GLY A 787 -13.46 -60.86 12.35
C GLY A 787 -13.45 -61.88 11.22
N GLY A 788 -12.27 -62.12 10.66
CA GLY A 788 -11.97 -63.21 9.73
C GLY A 788 -10.47 -63.29 9.46
N ALA A 789 -9.82 -64.36 9.91
CA ALA A 789 -8.39 -64.61 9.75
C ALA A 789 -8.16 -66.12 9.44
N PRO A 790 -6.94 -66.54 9.07
CA PRO A 790 -6.22 -66.13 7.87
C PRO A 790 -5.74 -67.36 7.06
N SER A 791 -5.16 -67.15 5.87
CA SER A 791 -4.39 -68.19 5.17
C SER A 791 -3.19 -67.59 4.42
N SER A 792 -2.06 -68.27 4.53
CA SER A 792 -0.70 -67.75 4.24
C SER A 792 -0.14 -68.22 2.88
N GLU A 793 1.16 -67.97 2.68
CA GLU A 793 2.06 -68.43 1.59
C GLU A 793 2.09 -67.57 0.31
N SER A 794 3.26 -67.29 -0.30
CA SER A 794 4.65 -67.50 0.14
C SER A 794 5.63 -66.64 -0.67
N GLN A 795 6.75 -66.25 -0.06
CA GLN A 795 7.90 -65.62 -0.71
C GLN A 795 8.91 -66.71 -1.14
N PRO A 796 9.74 -66.46 -2.16
CA PRO A 796 11.13 -66.89 -2.09
C PRO A 796 12.13 -65.77 -2.38
N THR A 797 13.14 -65.69 -1.51
CA THR A 797 14.47 -65.09 -1.75
C THR A 797 15.35 -66.06 -2.54
N ASP A 798 16.35 -65.58 -3.30
CA ASP A 798 17.76 -65.92 -3.03
C ASP A 798 18.77 -65.01 -3.78
N SER A 799 20.05 -65.23 -3.46
CA SER A 799 21.27 -64.44 -3.59
C SER A 799 22.12 -64.82 -4.81
N GLY A 800 23.21 -64.07 -5.07
CA GLY A 800 24.30 -64.56 -5.92
C GLY A 800 25.39 -63.53 -6.23
N LYS A 801 26.68 -63.86 -6.01
CA LYS A 801 27.83 -62.95 -6.15
C LYS A 801 28.88 -63.42 -7.18
N THR A 802 29.54 -62.44 -7.80
CA THR A 802 30.99 -62.37 -8.18
C THR A 802 31.61 -63.12 -9.38
N LYS A 803 32.58 -62.39 -10.00
CA LYS A 803 33.84 -62.83 -10.68
C LYS A 803 33.78 -63.37 -12.14
N THR A 804 34.76 -63.14 -13.05
CA THR A 804 35.84 -62.12 -13.25
C THR A 804 36.54 -62.29 -14.64
N ASP A 805 37.33 -61.28 -15.06
CA ASP A 805 38.56 -61.29 -15.91
C ASP A 805 38.56 -61.37 -17.47
N GLY A 806 39.46 -60.56 -18.08
CA GLY A 806 40.15 -60.76 -19.38
C GLY A 806 39.76 -59.81 -20.54
N ALA A 807 40.45 -58.70 -20.85
CA ALA A 807 41.74 -58.55 -21.60
C ALA A 807 41.60 -58.81 -23.13
N ASP A 808 42.23 -58.11 -24.09
CA ASP A 808 43.15 -56.94 -24.17
C ASP A 808 43.17 -56.42 -25.64
N ALA A 809 43.63 -55.19 -25.90
CA ALA A 809 44.35 -54.72 -27.11
C ALA A 809 44.32 -53.18 -27.25
N GLY A 810 45.47 -52.51 -27.16
CA GLY A 810 45.62 -51.07 -27.44
C GLY A 810 46.39 -50.77 -28.73
N THR A 811 46.50 -49.49 -29.11
CA THR A 811 47.69 -48.90 -29.78
C THR A 811 47.58 -47.37 -29.92
N THR A 812 48.59 -46.67 -29.41
CA THR A 812 49.08 -45.34 -29.84
C THR A 812 50.41 -45.58 -30.60
N PRO A 813 51.01 -44.66 -31.42
CA PRO A 813 51.47 -43.34 -30.93
C PRO A 813 51.66 -42.14 -31.94
N GLN A 814 51.38 -40.91 -31.45
CA GLN A 814 52.35 -39.79 -31.30
C GLN A 814 52.79 -38.83 -32.45
N ASP A 815 52.80 -37.52 -32.11
CA ASP A 815 53.64 -36.36 -32.57
C ASP A 815 53.55 -35.80 -34.03
N ALA A 816 53.85 -34.51 -34.35
CA ALA A 816 54.15 -33.28 -33.54
C ALA A 816 54.02 -31.97 -34.37
N ALA A 817 54.06 -30.81 -33.68
CA ALA A 817 54.46 -29.45 -34.12
C ALA A 817 53.66 -28.72 -35.24
N GLY A 818 53.57 -27.38 -35.31
CA GLY A 818 54.06 -26.30 -34.44
C GLY A 818 54.71 -25.12 -35.20
N ALA A 819 54.17 -23.89 -35.11
CA ALA A 819 54.81 -22.65 -35.59
C ALA A 819 54.19 -21.37 -34.96
N GLN A 820 55.00 -20.32 -34.72
CA GLN A 820 54.62 -19.02 -34.11
C GLN A 820 54.98 -17.80 -34.99
N SER A 821 54.44 -16.63 -34.58
CA SER A 821 54.93 -15.22 -34.80
C SER A 821 54.72 -14.60 -36.19
N THR A 822 54.64 -13.26 -36.39
CA THR A 822 54.73 -12.03 -35.55
C THR A 822 53.50 -11.11 -35.81
N GLY A 823 53.26 -9.93 -35.21
CA GLY A 823 53.85 -9.15 -34.10
C GLY A 823 53.41 -7.67 -34.15
N GLU A 824 53.63 -6.91 -33.05
CA GLU A 824 53.65 -5.43 -32.95
C GLU A 824 52.34 -4.62 -33.17
N GLN A 825 52.16 -3.40 -32.63
CA GLN A 825 52.48 -2.78 -31.32
C GLN A 825 51.86 -1.36 -31.32
N HIS A 826 51.32 -0.86 -30.20
CA HIS A 826 51.54 0.53 -29.74
C HIS A 826 50.98 0.77 -28.31
N ALA A 827 51.74 1.50 -27.48
CA ALA A 827 51.45 1.84 -26.08
C ALA A 827 50.60 3.15 -25.98
N SER A 828 50.03 3.57 -24.84
CA SER A 828 50.62 3.77 -23.48
C SER A 828 49.52 4.00 -22.41
N ALA A 829 49.61 3.39 -21.22
CA ALA A 829 50.06 3.97 -19.91
C ALA A 829 49.18 5.14 -19.36
N SER A 830 48.77 5.24 -18.07
CA SER A 830 49.18 4.67 -16.77
C SER A 830 47.94 4.54 -15.84
N ALA A 831 47.70 3.55 -14.97
CA ALA A 831 48.44 2.94 -13.84
C ALA A 831 48.09 3.54 -12.44
N SER A 832 48.18 2.67 -11.40
CA SER A 832 47.82 2.85 -9.96
C SER A 832 46.31 2.83 -9.61
N GLY A 833 45.84 2.14 -8.55
CA GLY A 833 46.52 1.24 -7.60
C GLY A 833 45.52 0.42 -6.76
N ALA A 834 45.90 -0.79 -6.33
CA ALA A 834 45.07 -1.79 -5.64
C ALA A 834 45.14 -1.63 -4.09
N PRO A 835 44.59 -2.53 -3.23
CA PRO A 835 43.77 -3.73 -3.50
C PRO A 835 42.52 -3.93 -2.61
N LEU A 836 41.66 -4.87 -3.03
CA LEU A 836 40.65 -5.52 -2.17
C LEU A 836 41.34 -6.47 -1.17
N ALA A 837 40.92 -6.42 0.10
CA ALA A 837 41.32 -7.39 1.12
C ALA A 837 40.25 -8.48 1.28
N SER A 838 40.64 -9.73 1.07
CA SER A 838 39.80 -10.92 1.28
C SER A 838 39.68 -11.26 2.77
N VAL A 839 38.47 -11.64 3.21
CA VAL A 839 38.22 -12.15 4.56
C VAL A 839 37.69 -13.58 4.47
N THR A 840 38.41 -14.52 5.09
CA THR A 840 37.98 -15.91 5.29
C THR A 840 37.11 -16.04 6.54
N PRO A 841 36.18 -17.01 6.60
CA PRO A 841 35.27 -17.16 7.73
C PRO A 841 35.93 -17.87 8.91
N LEU A 842 35.58 -17.44 10.13
CA LEU A 842 35.86 -18.15 11.38
C LEU A 842 34.59 -18.17 12.25
N GLY A 843 34.27 -19.35 12.79
CA GLY A 843 32.94 -19.63 13.33
C GLY A 843 32.72 -19.21 14.78
N THR A 844 31.44 -18.97 15.08
CA THR A 844 30.74 -19.21 16.36
C THR A 844 31.53 -19.01 17.67
N GLN A 845 31.18 -17.96 18.42
CA GLN A 845 30.74 -18.14 19.82
C GLN A 845 29.60 -17.18 20.17
N ARG A 846 28.64 -17.67 20.96
CA ARG A 846 27.55 -16.87 21.54
C ARG A 846 28.07 -16.05 22.72
N LEU A 847 27.72 -14.77 22.79
CA LEU A 847 27.68 -13.99 24.02
C LEU A 847 26.40 -13.16 24.04
N ALA A 848 25.65 -13.23 25.13
CA ALA A 848 24.39 -12.51 25.29
C ALA A 848 24.65 -11.05 25.67
N SER A 849 24.00 -10.13 24.98
CA SER A 849 23.86 -8.73 25.39
C SER A 849 22.48 -8.50 26.00
N SER A 850 22.46 -7.90 27.19
CA SER A 850 21.23 -7.62 27.94
C SER A 850 20.55 -6.35 27.44
N GLY A 851 19.38 -6.47 26.82
CA GLY A 851 18.49 -5.33 26.57
C GLY A 851 17.83 -4.86 27.87
N ALA A 852 18.02 -3.59 28.22
CA ALA A 852 17.41 -3.00 29.41
C ALA A 852 16.14 -2.22 29.01
N HIS A 853 14.96 -2.81 29.24
CA HIS A 853 13.68 -2.12 29.10
C HIS A 853 13.43 -1.18 30.29
N GLY A 854 13.31 0.12 30.02
CA GLY A 854 13.00 1.15 31.01
C GLY A 854 11.51 1.40 31.18
N GLY A 855 10.76 0.47 31.78
CA GLY A 855 9.36 0.67 32.17
C GLY A 855 9.25 1.05 33.64
N MET A 856 8.80 2.27 33.96
CA MET A 856 8.59 2.69 35.35
C MET A 856 7.25 2.18 35.91
N VAL A 857 7.30 1.50 37.05
CA VAL A 857 6.14 1.28 37.93
C VAL A 857 6.52 1.68 39.36
N THR A 858 5.81 2.66 39.91
CA THR A 858 5.82 3.02 41.33
C THR A 858 4.77 2.18 42.08
N GLY A 859 4.98 1.64 43.29
CA GLY A 859 6.18 1.51 44.13
C GLY A 859 5.81 0.97 45.54
N ALA A 860 6.79 0.92 46.45
CA ALA A 860 6.72 0.96 47.93
C ALA A 860 7.09 -0.30 48.79
N LEU A 861 7.85 -0.03 49.88
CA LEU A 861 8.27 -0.89 51.03
C LEU A 861 9.30 -2.02 50.71
N ILE A 862 10.32 -2.36 51.53
CA ILE A 862 10.83 -1.83 52.82
C ILE A 862 12.35 -2.17 53.01
N LEU A 863 13.01 -1.43 53.92
CA LEU A 863 14.38 -1.54 54.49
C LEU A 863 15.27 -2.78 54.20
N ALA A 864 16.55 -2.52 53.88
CA ALA A 864 17.69 -2.95 54.72
C ALA A 864 18.93 -2.04 54.46
N ALA A 865 19.85 -1.95 55.42
CA ALA A 865 20.95 -0.97 55.44
C ALA A 865 22.35 -1.62 55.45
N LEU A 866 23.39 -0.76 55.54
CA LEU A 866 24.84 -1.02 55.57
C LEU A 866 25.48 -1.38 54.21
N GLY A 867 26.63 -0.80 53.82
CA GLY A 867 27.38 0.29 54.45
C GLY A 867 28.85 0.35 53.99
N CYS A 868 29.42 1.56 53.93
CA CYS A 868 30.84 1.87 53.66
C CYS A 868 31.39 1.46 52.27
N ALA A 869 32.47 2.06 51.75
CA ALA A 869 33.03 3.41 51.88
C ALA A 869 34.09 3.59 50.77
N CYS A 870 34.44 4.84 50.46
CA CYS A 870 35.64 5.40 49.80
C CYS A 870 36.82 4.43 49.46
N VAL A 871 37.62 4.62 48.40
CA VAL A 871 38.32 5.86 47.98
C VAL A 871 38.70 5.78 46.47
N ALA A 872 38.81 6.94 45.82
CA ALA A 872 39.26 7.12 44.42
C ALA A 872 40.76 6.82 44.16
N ARG A 873 41.11 6.48 42.90
CA ARG A 873 41.93 7.34 42.00
C ARG A 873 42.33 6.67 40.66
N HIS A 874 42.17 7.44 39.59
CA HIS A 874 42.86 7.39 38.28
C HIS A 874 44.42 7.41 38.37
N PRO A 875 45.20 7.38 37.25
CA PRO A 875 44.97 6.79 35.90
C PRO A 875 46.21 6.05 35.31
N ARG A 876 46.07 5.43 34.11
CA ARG A 876 46.91 5.59 32.88
C ARG A 876 47.25 4.30 32.10
N CYS A 877 47.21 4.45 30.77
CA CYS A 877 47.81 3.65 29.69
C CYS A 877 47.33 2.18 29.56
N SER A 878 47.16 1.65 28.34
CA SER A 878 47.57 2.14 27.00
C SER A 878 46.40 2.18 26.02
#